data_AF-A0A854Q6S1-F1
#
_entry.id   AF-A0A854Q6S1-F1
#
_cell.length_a   1.000
_cell.length_b   1.000
_cell.length_c   1.000
_cell.angle_alpha   90.00
_cell.angle_beta   90.00
_cell.angle_gamma   90.00
#
_symmetry.space_group_name_H-M   'P 1'
#
loop_
_entity.id
_entity.type
_entity.pdbx_description
1 polymer ?
#
loop_
_entity_poly.entity_id
_entity_poly.type
_entity_poly.pdbx_seq_one_letter_code
_entity_poly.pdbx_strand_id
1 'polypeptide(L)'
;MYSQLFVLALAAMASVEAHPSLGRQSKYHHRSLIEKRATPATTVSGWSYIGCYKDNGNDRTLSASKKIASTMTPSACVAYCSDLGYSYAGLEYYDECYCGNSIDSTKLDVDTRCQFACKGDSSQACGGDTRLGVYYKGGSTSTSATYVGCYKDNGDNRTLNGNKKISSSMTPSVCNSYCSGLGYTYAGTEYYDECYCGNILDSSKVADNSQCQFACKGDSSQKCGGDTRLGVYSLGGSTTTTSSTTSTSAAAASTSVSVTYVGCYKDNGDNRTYCSGLGYTYAGTEYYDECYCGNILDSSKVADNSQCQFACKGDSSQKCGGDTRLGVYSLGGSTTMTSTTSSTTAASTSVTVSANAAVTSTVGVAAVPKASSTKALYAHHMVGNTYSYKQSTWADDISLASAAGIDGFALNYGIDTWQPARIADAYAAAKAQGSFKLFLSLDVSSLSCSTASDAATHVASIATYSTHSAQVTYNGKVLVSTFSGESCTFGQGSVSAGWTYFRSLLTAKGISIYFLPSIFSDISTFSSNSWMDGEFNWNGGWPTGSTALSTSSDTSYMSALGSKGYMAPVAPCFFTYYSPSTYNKDWIYRSDDWLLARRMEQIISMRNSFDMAEIISWNDYGESHYIGPIRADQPNSQGWTNGMPHTAWLSLIAYYAPAFKTGSYPSASDQMIFWTRPHPKAANPTAPTCARPSYWNNTDDILYVWVALKAAATVTITSGSNTGSWYLPAGVSKIGIASAAGSITGKIVRSGTTVKNYDSSGSFSYTLNPTDYNYNYFVAAV
;
A
#
# COMPACT_ATOMS: atom_id res chain seq x y z
N MET A 1 -23.71 4.63 81.24
CA MET A 1 -25.08 4.26 80.82
C MET A 1 -24.93 3.11 79.83
N TYR A 2 -24.98 1.88 80.36
CA TYR A 2 -25.99 0.83 80.06
C TYR A 2 -25.91 0.30 78.62
N SER A 3 -25.78 -0.99 78.31
CA SER A 3 -25.90 -2.22 79.11
C SER A 3 -25.25 -3.41 78.37
N GLN A 4 -24.98 -4.48 79.13
CA GLN A 4 -24.27 -5.71 78.78
C GLN A 4 -25.14 -6.82 78.13
N LEU A 5 -24.47 -7.97 77.84
CA LEU A 5 -24.91 -9.39 77.87
C LEU A 5 -25.39 -9.98 76.51
N PHE A 6 -25.05 -11.21 76.02
CA PHE A 6 -24.58 -12.53 76.50
C PHE A 6 -23.68 -13.16 75.37
N VAL A 7 -22.51 -13.82 75.53
CA VAL A 7 -22.12 -15.13 76.15
C VAL A 7 -22.44 -16.40 75.31
N LEU A 8 -21.35 -17.02 74.79
CA LEU A 8 -21.03 -18.46 74.52
C LEU A 8 -21.95 -19.31 73.57
N ALA A 9 -21.49 -20.29 72.75
CA ALA A 9 -20.27 -21.11 72.68
C ALA A 9 -20.07 -21.80 71.29
N LEU A 10 -18.81 -22.25 71.07
CA LEU A 10 -18.25 -23.41 70.31
C LEU A 10 -19.20 -24.30 69.46
N ALA A 11 -18.82 -24.96 68.37
CA ALA A 11 -17.58 -25.16 67.60
C ALA A 11 -17.96 -25.97 66.33
N ALA A 12 -17.24 -25.78 65.21
CA ALA A 12 -16.86 -26.85 64.27
C ALA A 12 -16.02 -26.25 63.12
N MET A 13 -14.75 -26.67 63.03
CA MET A 13 -13.96 -26.56 61.81
C MET A 13 -14.42 -27.63 60.82
N ALA A 14 -14.65 -27.27 59.55
CA ALA A 14 -14.38 -28.11 58.38
C ALA A 14 -14.64 -27.31 57.08
N SER A 15 -13.60 -27.26 56.23
CA SER A 15 -13.65 -27.24 54.76
C SER A 15 -14.41 -26.11 54.05
N VAL A 16 -13.67 -25.08 53.59
CA VAL A 16 -14.11 -24.22 52.47
C VAL A 16 -13.50 -24.78 51.19
N GLU A 17 -14.27 -25.62 50.49
CA GLU A 17 -14.10 -25.85 49.06
C GLU A 17 -14.85 -24.76 48.29
N ALA A 18 -14.15 -24.18 47.32
CA ALA A 18 -14.69 -23.26 46.34
C ALA A 18 -15.62 -24.01 45.38
N HIS A 19 -16.79 -23.43 45.06
CA HIS A 19 -17.45 -23.59 43.76
C HIS A 19 -18.60 -22.56 43.59
N PRO A 20 -19.08 -22.33 42.34
CA PRO A 20 -19.08 -21.01 41.72
C PRO A 20 -20.47 -20.37 41.68
N SER A 21 -20.54 -19.03 41.73
CA SER A 21 -21.77 -18.31 41.37
C SER A 21 -21.63 -17.65 40.00
N LEU A 22 -22.35 -18.26 39.07
CA LEU A 22 -22.75 -17.83 37.73
C LEU A 22 -22.80 -16.31 37.51
N GLY A 23 -21.75 -15.78 36.86
CA GLY A 23 -21.81 -14.52 36.14
C GLY A 23 -22.70 -14.70 34.91
N ARG A 24 -23.79 -13.92 34.86
CA ARG A 24 -24.68 -13.81 33.70
C ARG A 24 -23.86 -13.31 32.51
N GLN A 25 -23.43 -14.23 31.66
CA GLN A 25 -22.98 -13.89 30.32
C GLN A 25 -24.17 -13.31 29.56
N SER A 26 -24.04 -12.06 29.12
CA SER A 26 -24.92 -11.57 28.08
C SER A 26 -24.58 -12.32 26.79
N LYS A 27 -25.43 -13.29 26.45
CA LYS A 27 -25.55 -13.83 25.10
C LYS A 27 -26.08 -12.71 24.20
N TYR A 28 -25.21 -11.85 23.69
CA TYR A 28 -25.53 -11.08 22.51
C TYR A 28 -25.16 -11.90 21.28
N HIS A 29 -26.20 -12.45 20.64
CA HIS A 29 -26.13 -12.90 19.26
C HIS A 29 -25.77 -11.71 18.37
N HIS A 30 -24.49 -11.46 18.15
CA HIS A 30 -24.05 -10.88 16.90
C HIS A 30 -24.15 -12.00 15.86
N ARG A 31 -25.26 -12.03 15.10
CA ARG A 31 -25.24 -12.67 13.78
C ARG A 31 -24.23 -11.89 12.94
N SER A 32 -23.00 -12.37 12.91
CA SER A 32 -22.06 -12.12 11.83
C SER A 32 -22.80 -12.44 10.53
N LEU A 33 -22.99 -11.46 9.66
CA LEU A 33 -23.19 -11.77 8.25
C LEU A 33 -21.81 -12.22 7.77
N ILE A 34 -21.58 -13.53 7.84
CA ILE A 34 -20.60 -14.21 7.01
C ILE A 34 -20.93 -13.78 5.57
N GLU A 35 -20.07 -13.03 4.90
CA GLU A 35 -20.21 -12.80 3.47
C GLU A 35 -19.97 -14.13 2.76
N LYS A 36 -21.04 -14.94 2.63
CA LYS A 36 -21.01 -16.17 1.86
C LYS A 36 -20.63 -15.81 0.42
N ARG A 37 -19.68 -16.55 -0.15
CA ARG A 37 -19.22 -16.35 -1.53
C ARG A 37 -19.76 -17.43 -2.45
N ALA A 38 -20.09 -17.06 -3.69
CA ALA A 38 -20.53 -17.95 -4.75
C ALA A 38 -19.91 -17.50 -6.09
N THR A 39 -19.75 -18.44 -7.03
CA THR A 39 -19.22 -18.13 -8.37
C THR A 39 -20.38 -17.72 -9.30
N PRO A 40 -20.24 -16.65 -10.10
CA PRO A 40 -21.25 -16.28 -11.10
C PRO A 40 -21.55 -17.41 -12.07
N ALA A 41 -22.84 -17.67 -12.31
CA ALA A 41 -23.26 -18.66 -13.29
C ALA A 41 -22.95 -18.15 -14.69
N THR A 42 -22.36 -19.00 -15.54
CA THR A 42 -21.98 -18.60 -16.92
C THR A 42 -23.19 -18.27 -17.78
N THR A 43 -24.33 -18.93 -17.54
CA THR A 43 -25.62 -18.65 -18.20
C THR A 43 -26.78 -18.76 -17.24
N VAL A 44 -27.78 -17.89 -17.41
CA VAL A 44 -29.00 -17.84 -16.61
C VAL A 44 -30.18 -17.48 -17.52
N SER A 45 -31.15 -18.38 -17.67
CA SER A 45 -32.39 -18.14 -18.44
C SER A 45 -32.17 -17.56 -19.84
N GLY A 46 -31.14 -18.02 -20.56
CA GLY A 46 -30.79 -17.55 -21.91
C GLY A 46 -29.94 -16.28 -21.97
N TRP A 47 -29.51 -15.74 -20.81
CA TRP A 47 -28.59 -14.61 -20.71
C TRP A 47 -27.20 -15.09 -20.29
N SER A 48 -26.16 -14.50 -20.84
CA SER A 48 -24.77 -14.88 -20.55
C SER A 48 -24.13 -13.91 -19.56
N TYR A 49 -23.37 -14.43 -18.60
CA TYR A 49 -22.53 -13.61 -17.74
C TYR A 49 -21.37 -13.02 -18.55
N ILE A 50 -21.22 -11.70 -18.54
CA ILE A 50 -20.24 -10.97 -19.36
C ILE A 50 -19.13 -10.30 -18.55
N GLY A 51 -19.15 -10.47 -17.22
CA GLY A 51 -18.07 -10.06 -16.33
C GLY A 51 -18.53 -9.25 -15.12
N CYS A 52 -17.57 -8.98 -14.25
CA CYS A 52 -17.71 -8.11 -13.10
C CYS A 52 -17.38 -6.68 -13.49
N TYR A 53 -18.25 -5.72 -13.20
CA TYR A 53 -18.03 -4.31 -13.55
C TYR A 53 -18.05 -3.46 -12.28
N LYS A 54 -17.15 -2.49 -12.21
CA LYS A 54 -17.19 -1.41 -11.22
C LYS A 54 -18.55 -0.73 -11.31
N ASP A 55 -19.27 -0.68 -10.21
CA ASP A 55 -20.53 0.04 -10.12
C ASP A 55 -20.44 1.03 -8.96
N ASN A 56 -20.59 2.31 -9.26
CA ASN A 56 -20.51 3.37 -8.28
C ASN A 56 -21.85 4.10 -8.24
N GLY A 57 -22.33 4.43 -7.04
CA GLY A 57 -23.53 5.24 -6.79
C GLY A 57 -23.69 6.45 -7.70
N ASN A 58 -22.58 7.15 -8.00
CA ASN A 58 -22.55 8.36 -8.82
C ASN A 58 -22.18 8.13 -10.29
N ASP A 59 -21.74 6.92 -10.62
CA ASP A 59 -21.30 6.54 -11.97
C ASP A 59 -21.75 5.10 -12.27
N ARG A 60 -23.08 4.93 -12.26
CA ARG A 60 -23.71 3.62 -12.38
C ARG A 60 -23.43 2.98 -13.73
N THR A 61 -23.02 1.73 -13.70
CA THR A 61 -22.78 0.89 -14.88
C THR A 61 -24.08 0.49 -15.55
N LEU A 62 -25.14 0.25 -14.78
CA LEU A 62 -26.51 0.05 -15.28
C LEU A 62 -27.46 0.97 -14.50
N SER A 63 -27.97 2.01 -15.16
CA SER A 63 -28.72 3.10 -14.51
C SER A 63 -30.20 3.17 -14.86
N ALA A 64 -30.71 2.30 -15.73
CA ALA A 64 -32.03 2.47 -16.32
C ALA A 64 -33.19 2.07 -15.39
N SER A 65 -33.06 0.94 -14.68
CA SER A 65 -34.04 0.50 -13.67
C SER A 65 -33.35 -0.27 -12.56
N LYS A 66 -33.94 -0.28 -11.36
CA LYS A 66 -33.43 -1.04 -10.22
C LYS A 66 -34.52 -1.73 -9.41
N LYS A 67 -34.19 -2.87 -8.83
CA LYS A 67 -35.04 -3.62 -7.91
C LYS A 67 -34.18 -4.21 -6.78
N ILE A 68 -34.63 -4.02 -5.55
CA ILE A 68 -34.06 -4.67 -4.37
C ILE A 68 -35.09 -5.68 -3.87
N ALA A 69 -34.70 -6.93 -3.63
CA ALA A 69 -35.62 -7.95 -3.13
C ALA A 69 -34.91 -9.00 -2.27
N SER A 70 -35.46 -9.33 -1.11
CA SER A 70 -34.89 -10.38 -0.25
C SER A 70 -34.85 -11.77 -0.89
N THR A 71 -35.57 -11.97 -1.99
CA THR A 71 -35.58 -13.19 -2.81
C THR A 71 -34.73 -13.07 -4.08
N MET A 72 -33.81 -12.10 -4.14
CA MET A 72 -33.00 -11.87 -5.34
C MET A 72 -32.12 -13.08 -5.66
N THR A 73 -32.11 -13.43 -6.93
CA THR A 73 -31.25 -14.42 -7.57
C THR A 73 -30.90 -13.91 -8.98
N PRO A 74 -29.87 -14.46 -9.65
CA PRO A 74 -29.57 -14.10 -11.03
C PRO A 74 -30.76 -14.29 -11.96
N SER A 75 -31.52 -15.38 -11.77
CA SER A 75 -32.72 -15.66 -12.57
C SER A 75 -33.84 -14.64 -12.33
N ALA A 76 -34.04 -14.21 -11.08
CA ALA A 76 -35.00 -13.17 -10.73
C ALA A 76 -34.62 -11.80 -11.30
N CYS A 77 -33.32 -11.47 -11.30
CA CYS A 77 -32.82 -10.21 -11.86
C CYS A 77 -32.94 -10.18 -13.39
N VAL A 78 -32.50 -11.25 -14.05
CA VAL A 78 -32.61 -11.40 -15.51
C VAL A 78 -34.07 -11.36 -15.97
N ALA A 79 -34.98 -12.06 -15.28
CA ALA A 79 -36.41 -12.02 -15.60
C ALA A 79 -36.97 -10.59 -15.45
N TYR A 80 -36.68 -9.92 -14.34
CA TYR A 80 -37.12 -8.55 -14.09
C TYR A 80 -36.64 -7.57 -15.18
N CYS A 81 -35.35 -7.61 -15.55
CA CYS A 81 -34.84 -6.74 -16.61
C CYS A 81 -35.38 -7.12 -17.99
N SER A 82 -35.61 -8.41 -18.25
CA SER A 82 -36.19 -8.89 -19.50
C SER A 82 -37.64 -8.44 -19.68
N ASP A 83 -38.46 -8.51 -18.63
CA ASP A 83 -39.88 -8.10 -18.64
C ASP A 83 -40.03 -6.59 -18.90
N LEU A 84 -39.04 -5.81 -18.49
CA LEU A 84 -38.94 -4.37 -18.76
C LEU A 84 -38.30 -4.04 -20.12
N GLY A 85 -37.94 -5.06 -20.92
CA GLY A 85 -37.37 -4.87 -22.25
C GLY A 85 -35.89 -4.47 -22.29
N TYR A 86 -35.17 -4.57 -21.17
CA TYR A 86 -33.73 -4.28 -21.12
C TYR A 86 -32.87 -5.44 -21.64
N SER A 87 -31.65 -5.11 -22.06
CA SER A 87 -30.70 -6.07 -22.62
C SER A 87 -29.57 -6.46 -21.66
N TYR A 88 -29.36 -5.71 -20.58
CA TYR A 88 -28.39 -5.99 -19.51
C TYR A 88 -29.07 -6.07 -18.15
N ALA A 89 -28.62 -7.01 -17.33
CA ALA A 89 -29.07 -7.24 -15.97
C ALA A 89 -27.82 -7.43 -15.09
N GLY A 90 -27.64 -6.60 -14.07
CA GLY A 90 -26.50 -6.65 -13.17
C GLY A 90 -26.96 -6.86 -11.74
N LEU A 91 -26.31 -7.77 -11.02
CA LEU A 91 -26.57 -8.00 -9.61
C LEU A 91 -25.48 -7.36 -8.77
N GLU A 92 -25.87 -6.73 -7.66
CA GLU A 92 -24.98 -6.06 -6.70
C GLU A 92 -25.44 -6.40 -5.26
N TYR A 93 -24.49 -6.36 -4.32
CA TYR A 93 -24.75 -6.29 -2.89
C TYR A 93 -25.82 -7.27 -2.34
N TYR A 94 -25.71 -8.56 -2.70
CA TYR A 94 -26.57 -9.68 -2.25
C TYR A 94 -28.02 -9.67 -2.75
N ASP A 95 -28.68 -8.51 -2.85
CA ASP A 95 -30.12 -8.42 -3.10
C ASP A 95 -30.57 -7.34 -4.09
N GLU A 96 -29.62 -6.67 -4.74
CA GLU A 96 -29.88 -5.62 -5.70
C GLU A 96 -29.77 -6.11 -7.15
N CYS A 97 -30.65 -5.59 -8.00
CA CYS A 97 -30.67 -5.84 -9.43
C CYS A 97 -30.80 -4.52 -10.18
N TYR A 98 -29.97 -4.34 -11.20
CA TYR A 98 -29.88 -3.16 -12.03
C TYR A 98 -30.05 -3.54 -13.50
N CYS A 99 -30.78 -2.74 -14.26
CA CYS A 99 -31.06 -2.99 -15.67
C CYS A 99 -30.49 -1.86 -16.54
N GLY A 100 -30.15 -2.20 -17.78
CA GLY A 100 -29.72 -1.22 -18.78
C GLY A 100 -29.73 -1.76 -20.20
N ASN A 101 -29.44 -0.89 -21.17
CA ASN A 101 -29.32 -1.23 -22.59
C ASN A 101 -27.91 -1.01 -23.15
N SER A 102 -27.00 -0.52 -22.32
CA SER A 102 -25.61 -0.26 -22.67
C SER A 102 -24.74 -0.54 -21.45
N ILE A 103 -23.49 -0.88 -21.70
CA ILE A 103 -22.49 -1.06 -20.66
C ILE A 103 -21.20 -0.34 -21.04
N ASP A 104 -20.55 0.29 -20.07
CA ASP A 104 -19.22 0.87 -20.25
C ASP A 104 -18.16 -0.22 -19.99
N SER A 105 -17.52 -0.66 -21.06
CA SER A 105 -16.52 -1.73 -21.01
C SER A 105 -15.23 -1.32 -20.26
N THR A 106 -14.98 -0.02 -20.06
CA THR A 106 -13.84 0.48 -19.27
C THR A 106 -14.01 0.21 -17.77
N LYS A 107 -15.24 -0.08 -17.34
CA LYS A 107 -15.58 -0.40 -15.95
C LYS A 107 -15.38 -1.88 -15.61
N LEU A 108 -14.93 -2.71 -16.54
CA LEU A 108 -14.65 -4.13 -16.28
C LEU A 108 -13.60 -4.29 -15.15
N ASP A 109 -13.88 -5.17 -14.20
CA ASP A 109 -13.04 -5.52 -13.05
C ASP A 109 -12.90 -7.05 -12.95
N VAL A 110 -12.09 -7.52 -11.99
CA VAL A 110 -11.84 -8.94 -11.78
C VAL A 110 -13.06 -9.65 -11.14
N ASP A 111 -13.41 -10.82 -11.66
CA ASP A 111 -14.60 -11.58 -11.26
C ASP A 111 -14.64 -11.94 -9.76
N THR A 112 -13.49 -12.02 -9.10
CA THR A 112 -13.40 -12.28 -7.65
C THR A 112 -14.04 -11.20 -6.79
N ARG A 113 -14.33 -10.02 -7.36
CA ARG A 113 -15.06 -8.95 -6.68
C ARG A 113 -16.58 -8.98 -6.91
N CYS A 114 -17.09 -9.95 -7.68
CA CYS A 114 -18.53 -10.17 -7.91
C CYS A 114 -19.01 -11.52 -7.37
N GLN A 115 -18.56 -11.90 -6.18
CA GLN A 115 -18.80 -13.22 -5.60
C GLN A 115 -19.74 -13.23 -4.38
N PHE A 116 -20.41 -12.15 -4.04
CA PHE A 116 -21.35 -12.13 -2.92
C PHE A 116 -22.51 -13.09 -3.15
N ALA A 117 -22.83 -13.94 -2.18
CA ALA A 117 -23.91 -14.91 -2.33
C ALA A 117 -25.28 -14.22 -2.30
N CYS A 118 -26.17 -14.62 -3.20
CA CYS A 118 -27.51 -14.06 -3.28
C CYS A 118 -28.31 -14.29 -2.01
N LYS A 119 -29.11 -13.28 -1.63
CA LYS A 119 -30.02 -13.38 -0.49
C LYS A 119 -31.17 -14.36 -0.72
N GLY A 120 -31.62 -14.49 -1.97
CA GLY A 120 -32.64 -15.46 -2.39
C GLY A 120 -32.12 -16.90 -2.53
N ASP A 121 -30.83 -17.09 -2.81
CA ASP A 121 -30.17 -18.39 -2.86
C ASP A 121 -28.66 -18.26 -2.61
N SER A 122 -28.19 -18.67 -1.44
CA SER A 122 -26.79 -18.47 -1.05
C SER A 122 -25.78 -19.32 -1.84
N SER A 123 -26.22 -20.18 -2.75
CA SER A 123 -25.34 -20.92 -3.67
C SER A 123 -25.01 -20.14 -4.96
N GLN A 124 -25.69 -19.02 -5.21
CA GLN A 124 -25.59 -18.23 -6.44
C GLN A 124 -24.95 -16.87 -6.17
N ALA A 125 -24.27 -16.28 -7.15
CA ALA A 125 -23.59 -14.99 -6.99
C ALA A 125 -24.49 -13.79 -7.37
N CYS A 126 -24.51 -12.76 -6.53
CA CYS A 126 -25.24 -11.51 -6.66
C CYS A 126 -24.28 -10.31 -6.53
N GLY A 127 -23.26 -10.28 -7.39
CA GLY A 127 -22.32 -9.16 -7.49
C GLY A 127 -21.38 -9.04 -6.30
N GLY A 128 -21.01 -7.83 -5.94
CA GLY A 128 -20.18 -7.53 -4.79
C GLY A 128 -20.37 -6.11 -4.30
N ASP A 129 -19.53 -5.68 -3.36
CA ASP A 129 -19.53 -4.30 -2.87
C ASP A 129 -19.02 -3.36 -3.96
N THR A 130 -19.86 -2.45 -4.45
CA THR A 130 -19.61 -1.54 -5.59
C THR A 130 -19.31 -2.27 -6.90
N ARG A 131 -19.84 -3.49 -7.09
CA ARG A 131 -19.49 -4.38 -8.19
C ARG A 131 -20.70 -5.11 -8.74
N LEU A 132 -21.03 -4.83 -10.00
CA LEU A 132 -22.10 -5.50 -10.72
C LEU A 132 -21.60 -6.76 -11.42
N GLY A 133 -22.15 -7.90 -11.05
CA GLY A 133 -22.05 -9.11 -11.87
C GLY A 133 -23.07 -9.02 -13.01
N VAL A 134 -22.62 -8.77 -14.23
CA VAL A 134 -23.51 -8.42 -15.35
C VAL A 134 -23.79 -9.59 -16.28
N TYR A 135 -25.06 -9.74 -16.63
CA TYR A 135 -25.61 -10.66 -17.62
C TYR A 135 -26.17 -9.90 -18.81
N TYR A 136 -26.04 -10.47 -20.01
CA TYR A 136 -26.51 -9.87 -21.27
C TYR A 136 -27.43 -10.81 -22.04
N LYS A 137 -28.53 -10.25 -22.57
CA LYS A 137 -29.62 -10.95 -23.28
C LYS A 137 -29.20 -11.53 -24.64
N GLY A 138 -28.17 -10.96 -25.27
CA GLY A 138 -27.66 -11.42 -26.57
C GLY A 138 -26.73 -12.64 -26.50
N GLY A 139 -26.73 -13.37 -25.37
CA GLY A 139 -25.96 -14.62 -25.20
C GLY A 139 -26.38 -15.79 -26.09
N SER A 140 -27.47 -15.65 -26.85
CA SER A 140 -27.82 -16.52 -27.98
C SER A 140 -27.80 -15.77 -29.31
N THR A 141 -26.83 -14.89 -29.52
CA THR A 141 -26.36 -14.63 -30.89
C THR A 141 -25.07 -15.39 -31.08
N SER A 142 -25.17 -16.42 -31.91
CA SER A 142 -24.12 -16.78 -32.85
C SER A 142 -23.66 -15.51 -33.56
N THR A 143 -22.74 -14.75 -32.93
CA THR A 143 -21.78 -13.96 -33.69
C THR A 143 -21.11 -15.00 -34.56
N SER A 144 -21.13 -14.82 -35.88
CA SER A 144 -20.48 -15.70 -36.84
C SER A 144 -18.95 -15.59 -36.72
N ALA A 145 -18.45 -15.76 -35.49
CA ALA A 145 -17.06 -15.79 -35.15
C ALA A 145 -16.51 -17.08 -35.73
N THR A 146 -15.91 -16.96 -36.90
CA THR A 146 -15.41 -18.12 -37.64
C THR A 146 -14.04 -18.46 -37.10
N TYR A 147 -13.85 -19.68 -36.63
CA TYR A 147 -12.52 -20.14 -36.23
C TYR A 147 -11.60 -20.13 -37.44
N VAL A 148 -10.55 -19.31 -37.39
CA VAL A 148 -9.62 -19.08 -38.50
C VAL A 148 -8.45 -20.05 -38.44
N GLY A 149 -8.08 -20.52 -37.24
CA GLY A 149 -7.03 -21.50 -37.07
C GLY A 149 -6.19 -21.26 -35.82
N CYS A 150 -5.23 -22.16 -35.61
CA CYS A 150 -4.21 -22.04 -34.57
C CYS A 150 -3.02 -21.22 -35.07
N TYR A 151 -2.49 -20.33 -34.25
CA TYR A 151 -1.36 -19.47 -34.59
C TYR A 151 -0.28 -19.55 -33.51
N LYS A 152 0.99 -19.42 -33.90
CA LYS A 152 2.13 -19.33 -32.98
C LYS A 152 2.09 -17.98 -32.28
N ASP A 153 1.95 -17.98 -30.96
CA ASP A 153 1.91 -16.77 -30.16
C ASP A 153 3.03 -16.79 -29.12
N ASN A 154 4.07 -15.98 -29.34
CA ASN A 154 5.21 -15.90 -28.43
C ASN A 154 5.14 -14.58 -27.66
N GLY A 155 5.50 -14.61 -26.38
CA GLY A 155 5.54 -13.47 -25.46
C GLY A 155 6.09 -12.17 -26.07
N ASP A 156 7.19 -12.30 -26.81
CA ASP A 156 7.95 -11.21 -27.42
C ASP A 156 7.56 -10.92 -28.89
N ASN A 157 6.67 -11.73 -29.48
CA ASN A 157 6.21 -11.59 -30.88
C ASN A 157 4.75 -12.04 -31.02
N ARG A 158 3.84 -11.28 -30.40
CA ARG A 158 2.42 -11.61 -30.30
C ARG A 158 1.69 -11.56 -31.65
N THR A 159 0.73 -12.46 -31.82
CA THR A 159 -0.11 -12.64 -33.02
C THR A 159 -1.23 -11.62 -33.05
N LEU A 160 -1.88 -11.36 -31.91
CA LEU A 160 -2.89 -10.32 -31.75
C LEU A 160 -2.40 -9.28 -30.72
N ASN A 161 -2.12 -8.06 -31.19
CA ASN A 161 -1.46 -6.99 -30.41
C ASN A 161 -2.42 -5.94 -29.81
N GLY A 162 -3.71 -6.26 -29.71
CA GLY A 162 -4.73 -5.40 -29.11
C GLY A 162 -4.95 -5.71 -27.62
N ASN A 163 -6.15 -5.42 -27.13
CA ASN A 163 -6.50 -5.65 -25.72
C ASN A 163 -6.45 -7.13 -25.33
N LYS A 164 -6.20 -7.41 -24.06
CA LYS A 164 -6.22 -8.77 -23.49
C LYS A 164 -6.94 -8.85 -22.16
N LYS A 165 -7.47 -10.02 -21.83
CA LYS A 165 -8.04 -10.33 -20.51
C LYS A 165 -7.79 -11.79 -20.12
N ILE A 166 -7.70 -12.05 -18.82
CA ILE A 166 -7.66 -13.40 -18.24
C ILE A 166 -8.95 -13.60 -17.44
N SER A 167 -9.64 -14.73 -17.58
CA SER A 167 -10.88 -14.99 -16.83
C SER A 167 -11.06 -16.48 -16.51
N SER A 168 -11.44 -16.78 -15.26
CA SER A 168 -11.81 -18.15 -14.87
C SER A 168 -13.02 -18.71 -15.63
N SER A 169 -13.82 -17.84 -16.24
CA SER A 169 -14.98 -18.21 -17.05
C SER A 169 -14.68 -18.14 -18.55
N MET A 170 -13.41 -18.12 -18.96
CA MET A 170 -13.03 -17.98 -20.37
C MET A 170 -13.58 -19.12 -21.23
N THR A 171 -14.15 -18.74 -22.37
CA THR A 171 -14.53 -19.58 -23.50
C THR A 171 -14.31 -18.78 -24.78
N PRO A 172 -14.26 -19.40 -25.98
CA PRO A 172 -14.23 -18.65 -27.24
C PRO A 172 -15.36 -17.65 -27.36
N SER A 173 -16.58 -18.00 -26.95
CA SER A 173 -17.71 -17.06 -26.97
C SER A 173 -17.47 -15.84 -26.08
N VAL A 174 -16.92 -16.05 -24.87
CA VAL A 174 -16.57 -14.98 -23.93
C VAL A 174 -15.43 -14.08 -24.44
N CYS A 175 -14.48 -14.66 -25.17
CA CYS A 175 -13.39 -13.90 -25.79
C CYS A 175 -13.85 -13.14 -27.02
N ASN A 176 -14.60 -13.80 -27.91
CA ASN A 176 -15.15 -13.24 -29.15
C ASN A 176 -16.06 -12.05 -28.84
N SER A 177 -16.97 -12.19 -27.86
CA SER A 177 -17.87 -11.12 -27.45
C SER A 177 -17.15 -9.93 -26.82
N TYR A 178 -16.07 -10.20 -26.07
CA TYR A 178 -15.24 -9.15 -25.48
C TYR A 178 -14.50 -8.35 -26.56
N CYS A 179 -13.83 -9.04 -27.48
CA CYS A 179 -13.08 -8.36 -28.53
C CYS A 179 -14.00 -7.67 -29.54
N SER A 180 -15.13 -8.26 -29.92
CA SER A 180 -16.09 -7.63 -30.83
C SER A 180 -16.78 -6.43 -30.18
N GLY A 181 -17.08 -6.50 -28.88
CA GLY A 181 -17.61 -5.37 -28.10
C GLY A 181 -16.65 -4.19 -27.98
N LEU A 182 -15.35 -4.42 -28.19
CA LEU A 182 -14.31 -3.40 -28.26
C LEU A 182 -13.98 -2.97 -29.70
N GLY A 183 -14.72 -3.48 -30.69
CA GLY A 183 -14.54 -3.13 -32.11
C GLY A 183 -13.35 -3.81 -32.80
N TYR A 184 -12.79 -4.87 -32.23
CA TYR A 184 -11.69 -5.61 -32.86
C TYR A 184 -12.19 -6.59 -33.94
N THR A 185 -11.35 -6.84 -34.94
CA THR A 185 -11.65 -7.74 -36.07
C THR A 185 -11.36 -9.21 -35.73
N TYR A 186 -10.44 -9.48 -34.81
CA TYR A 186 -10.04 -10.82 -34.39
C TYR A 186 -10.03 -10.95 -32.87
N ALA A 187 -10.38 -12.15 -32.41
CA ALA A 187 -10.19 -12.62 -31.03
C ALA A 187 -9.36 -13.89 -31.04
N GLY A 188 -8.62 -14.14 -29.97
CA GLY A 188 -7.82 -15.34 -29.81
C GLY A 188 -7.78 -15.80 -28.37
N THR A 189 -7.96 -17.10 -28.14
CA THR A 189 -7.85 -17.71 -26.81
C THR A 189 -6.53 -18.46 -26.66
N GLU A 190 -5.84 -18.31 -25.53
CA GLU A 190 -4.58 -18.99 -25.18
C GLU A 190 -4.66 -19.55 -23.75
N TYR A 191 -3.84 -20.57 -23.47
CA TYR A 191 -3.53 -21.04 -22.11
C TYR A 191 -4.72 -21.18 -21.15
N TYR A 192 -5.78 -21.88 -21.59
CA TYR A 192 -7.00 -22.18 -20.82
C TYR A 192 -7.91 -20.97 -20.51
N ASP A 193 -7.36 -19.83 -20.09
CA ASP A 193 -8.10 -18.69 -19.55
C ASP A 193 -7.76 -17.31 -20.12
N GLU A 194 -6.87 -17.24 -21.10
CA GLU A 194 -6.43 -15.98 -21.69
C GLU A 194 -7.18 -15.66 -22.98
N CYS A 195 -7.43 -14.36 -23.19
CA CYS A 195 -8.07 -13.82 -24.37
C CYS A 195 -7.28 -12.61 -24.89
N TYR A 196 -7.04 -12.60 -26.20
CA TYR A 196 -6.29 -11.59 -26.92
C TYR A 196 -7.12 -11.05 -28.08
N CYS A 197 -7.14 -9.74 -28.27
CA CYS A 197 -7.86 -9.07 -29.35
C CYS A 197 -6.87 -8.49 -30.35
N GLY A 198 -7.27 -8.32 -31.61
CA GLY A 198 -6.42 -7.67 -32.60
C GLY A 198 -7.17 -7.35 -33.89
N ASN A 199 -6.55 -6.53 -34.73
CA ASN A 199 -7.12 -6.14 -36.03
C ASN A 199 -6.34 -6.68 -37.23
N ILE A 200 -5.13 -7.18 -36.99
CA ILE A 200 -4.22 -7.68 -38.01
C ILE A 200 -3.82 -9.10 -37.63
N LEU A 201 -3.88 -10.01 -38.59
CA LEU A 201 -3.48 -11.40 -38.42
C LEU A 201 -2.37 -11.73 -39.42
N ASP A 202 -1.21 -12.13 -38.91
CA ASP A 202 -0.06 -12.52 -39.74
C ASP A 202 -0.20 -13.98 -40.19
N SER A 203 -0.48 -14.18 -41.48
CA SER A 203 -0.65 -15.51 -42.07
C SER A 203 0.62 -16.37 -42.05
N SER A 204 1.81 -15.79 -41.80
CA SER A 204 3.06 -16.56 -41.64
C SER A 204 3.16 -17.29 -40.30
N LYS A 205 2.29 -16.96 -39.33
CA LYS A 205 2.29 -17.54 -37.97
C LYS A 205 1.36 -18.74 -37.79
N VAL A 206 0.73 -19.24 -38.85
CA VAL A 206 -0.18 -20.41 -38.77
C VAL A 206 0.54 -21.61 -38.16
N ALA A 207 -0.14 -22.28 -37.24
CA ALA A 207 0.28 -23.48 -36.54
C ALA A 207 -0.71 -24.63 -36.78
N ASP A 208 -0.31 -25.86 -36.45
CA ASP A 208 -1.19 -27.02 -36.53
C ASP A 208 -2.31 -26.91 -35.50
N ASN A 209 -3.56 -27.16 -35.90
CA ASN A 209 -4.72 -27.08 -35.01
C ASN A 209 -4.63 -28.01 -33.79
N SER A 210 -3.90 -29.12 -33.87
CA SER A 210 -3.65 -30.01 -32.73
C SER A 210 -2.90 -29.34 -31.57
N GLN A 211 -2.25 -28.19 -31.81
CA GLN A 211 -1.55 -27.44 -30.77
C GLN A 211 -2.45 -26.44 -30.03
N CYS A 212 -3.68 -26.22 -30.51
CA CYS A 212 -4.69 -25.36 -29.87
C CYS A 212 -5.83 -26.18 -29.23
N GLN A 213 -5.48 -27.16 -28.37
CA GLN A 213 -6.42 -28.15 -27.84
C GLN A 213 -6.66 -28.08 -26.33
N PHE A 214 -6.13 -27.06 -25.64
CA PHE A 214 -6.35 -26.88 -24.21
C PHE A 214 -7.83 -26.64 -23.93
N ALA A 215 -8.36 -27.33 -22.92
CA ALA A 215 -9.74 -27.17 -22.50
C ALA A 215 -9.94 -25.79 -21.88
N CYS A 216 -11.02 -25.10 -22.22
CA CYS A 216 -11.27 -23.79 -21.63
C CYS A 216 -11.56 -23.87 -20.13
N LYS A 217 -11.09 -22.88 -19.37
CA LYS A 217 -11.34 -22.82 -17.92
C LYS A 217 -12.81 -22.59 -17.57
N GLY A 218 -13.53 -21.86 -18.41
CA GLY A 218 -14.97 -21.60 -18.24
C GLY A 218 -15.90 -22.69 -18.75
N ASP A 219 -15.41 -23.57 -19.65
CA ASP A 219 -16.15 -24.72 -20.17
C ASP A 219 -15.16 -25.76 -20.73
N SER A 220 -14.94 -26.84 -20.00
CA SER A 220 -13.95 -27.85 -20.36
C SER A 220 -14.29 -28.65 -21.63
N SER A 221 -15.51 -28.50 -22.16
CA SER A 221 -15.91 -29.09 -23.45
C SER A 221 -15.42 -28.29 -24.66
N GLN A 222 -14.98 -27.05 -24.47
CA GLN A 222 -14.51 -26.14 -25.51
C GLN A 222 -12.97 -26.01 -25.52
N LYS A 223 -12.41 -25.46 -26.60
CA LYS A 223 -10.96 -25.30 -26.80
C LYS A 223 -10.51 -23.85 -26.70
N CYS A 224 -9.47 -23.58 -25.90
CA CYS A 224 -8.93 -22.25 -25.60
C CYS A 224 -7.40 -22.19 -25.85
N GLY A 225 -6.99 -22.47 -27.08
CA GLY A 225 -5.59 -22.39 -27.50
C GLY A 225 -4.70 -23.48 -26.92
N GLY A 226 -3.43 -23.15 -26.67
CA GLY A 226 -2.40 -24.02 -26.11
C GLY A 226 -1.23 -23.22 -25.55
N ASP A 227 -0.16 -23.91 -25.15
CA ASP A 227 1.07 -23.25 -24.68
C ASP A 227 1.78 -22.53 -25.85
N THR A 228 1.85 -21.20 -25.81
CA THR A 228 2.34 -20.33 -26.90
C THR A 228 1.55 -20.48 -28.21
N ARG A 229 0.26 -20.84 -28.13
CA ARG A 229 -0.60 -21.18 -29.28
C ARG A 229 -1.98 -20.55 -29.14
N LEU A 230 -2.28 -19.63 -30.03
CA LEU A 230 -3.50 -18.83 -30.01
C LEU A 230 -4.54 -19.43 -30.95
N GLY A 231 -5.69 -19.84 -30.42
CA GLY A 231 -6.84 -20.25 -31.23
C GLY A 231 -7.62 -19.01 -31.66
N VAL A 232 -7.55 -18.64 -32.94
CA VAL A 232 -8.03 -17.34 -33.45
C VAL A 232 -9.38 -17.45 -34.14
N TYR A 233 -10.25 -16.46 -33.90
CA TYR A 233 -11.58 -16.29 -34.47
C TYR A 233 -11.70 -14.93 -35.17
N SER A 234 -12.31 -14.92 -36.35
CA SER A 234 -12.64 -13.70 -37.10
C SER A 234 -14.03 -13.21 -36.70
N LEU A 235 -14.13 -11.96 -36.27
CA LEU A 235 -15.34 -11.33 -35.74
C LEU A 235 -15.94 -10.46 -36.86
N GLY A 236 -16.89 -10.99 -37.63
CA GLY A 236 -17.45 -10.30 -38.82
C GLY A 236 -18.01 -8.91 -38.49
N GLY A 237 -17.28 -7.85 -38.88
CA GLY A 237 -17.66 -6.45 -38.65
C GLY A 237 -18.30 -5.80 -39.88
N SER A 238 -19.45 -5.17 -39.70
CA SER A 238 -20.06 -4.25 -40.68
C SER A 238 -19.35 -2.91 -40.64
N THR A 239 -18.99 -2.38 -41.80
CA THR A 239 -18.31 -1.10 -42.02
C THR A 239 -19.28 0.06 -41.83
N THR A 240 -18.84 1.15 -41.18
CA THR A 240 -19.47 2.46 -41.36
C THR A 240 -18.41 3.55 -41.43
N THR A 241 -18.45 4.25 -42.56
CA THR A 241 -17.51 5.24 -43.07
C THR A 241 -17.93 6.66 -42.65
N THR A 242 -17.01 7.62 -42.86
CA THR A 242 -17.16 9.11 -42.95
C THR A 242 -17.18 9.88 -41.61
N SER A 243 -16.51 11.02 -41.43
CA SER A 243 -15.71 11.86 -42.33
C SER A 243 -14.81 12.82 -41.53
N SER A 244 -13.66 13.16 -42.10
CA SER A 244 -12.66 14.10 -41.60
C SER A 244 -13.08 15.57 -41.80
N THR A 245 -12.87 16.41 -40.78
CA THR A 245 -12.74 17.87 -40.95
C THR A 245 -11.44 18.37 -40.34
N THR A 246 -10.63 18.96 -41.22
CA THR A 246 -9.34 19.61 -41.00
C THR A 246 -9.50 20.90 -40.20
N SER A 247 -8.61 21.15 -39.23
CA SER A 247 -8.25 22.52 -38.82
C SER A 247 -6.77 22.58 -38.45
N THR A 248 -6.08 23.52 -39.10
CA THR A 248 -4.64 23.74 -39.12
C THR A 248 -4.15 24.64 -37.98
N SER A 249 -3.15 24.13 -37.26
CA SER A 249 -1.96 24.77 -36.62
C SER A 249 -2.04 26.15 -35.94
N ALA A 250 -1.49 26.20 -34.72
CA ALA A 250 -0.48 27.21 -34.34
C ALA A 250 0.61 26.55 -33.46
N ALA A 251 1.85 26.61 -33.95
CA ALA A 251 3.05 26.11 -33.29
C ALA A 251 3.44 27.01 -32.11
N ALA A 252 3.72 26.41 -30.94
CA ALA A 252 4.43 27.06 -29.86
C ALA A 252 5.91 26.68 -29.94
N ALA A 253 6.77 27.70 -29.94
CA ALA A 253 8.21 27.62 -30.11
C ALA A 253 8.86 26.69 -29.07
N SER A 254 9.66 25.73 -29.57
CA SER A 254 10.53 24.89 -28.77
C SER A 254 11.84 25.62 -28.49
N THR A 255 12.14 25.82 -27.21
CA THR A 255 13.45 26.28 -26.76
C THR A 255 14.45 25.14 -26.97
N SER A 256 15.31 25.23 -27.98
CA SER A 256 16.33 24.22 -28.24
C SER A 256 17.43 24.30 -27.18
N VAL A 257 17.43 23.35 -26.24
CA VAL A 257 18.58 23.11 -25.35
C VAL A 257 19.69 22.49 -26.19
N SER A 258 20.88 23.10 -26.19
CA SER A 258 22.05 22.49 -26.83
C SER A 258 22.48 21.25 -26.05
N VAL A 259 22.39 20.09 -26.68
CA VAL A 259 22.81 18.80 -26.12
C VAL A 259 24.06 18.31 -26.83
N THR A 260 25.04 17.81 -26.06
CA THR A 260 26.32 17.33 -26.61
C THR A 260 26.41 15.82 -26.42
N TYR A 261 26.62 15.06 -27.49
CA TYR A 261 26.84 13.62 -27.36
C TYR A 261 28.13 13.33 -26.59
N VAL A 262 28.02 12.50 -25.55
CA VAL A 262 29.10 12.16 -24.61
C VAL A 262 29.71 10.79 -24.93
N GLY A 263 28.89 9.81 -25.33
CA GLY A 263 29.37 8.48 -25.70
C GLY A 263 28.35 7.36 -25.51
N CYS A 264 28.76 6.13 -25.84
CA CYS A 264 27.96 4.92 -25.70
C CYS A 264 28.32 4.19 -24.39
N TYR A 265 27.32 3.72 -23.64
CA TYR A 265 27.50 3.06 -22.34
C TYR A 265 26.68 1.76 -22.25
N LYS A 266 27.15 0.77 -21.49
CA LYS A 266 26.41 -0.47 -21.22
C LYS A 266 25.28 -0.21 -20.24
N ASP A 267 24.05 -0.56 -20.62
CA ASP A 267 22.89 -0.51 -19.72
C ASP A 267 22.57 -1.87 -19.11
N ASN A 268 22.12 -1.87 -17.85
CA ASN A 268 21.68 -3.06 -17.12
C ASN A 268 20.19 -3.00 -16.76
N GLY A 269 19.42 -2.14 -17.43
CA GLY A 269 17.98 -1.93 -17.24
C GLY A 269 17.68 -1.11 -16.00
N ASP A 270 17.12 0.09 -16.19
CA ASP A 270 16.02 0.64 -15.38
C ASP A 270 15.53 2.02 -15.89
N ASN A 271 14.21 2.10 -16.09
CA ASN A 271 13.30 3.26 -16.12
C ASN A 271 13.36 4.34 -17.23
N ARG A 272 12.18 4.62 -17.81
CA ARG A 272 11.92 5.68 -18.80
C ARG A 272 11.52 7.01 -18.12
N THR A 273 12.15 8.15 -18.40
CA THR A 273 11.71 9.49 -17.91
C THR A 273 12.18 10.66 -18.79
N TYR A 274 11.52 11.84 -18.72
CA TYR A 274 11.86 13.07 -19.45
C TYR A 274 12.90 13.95 -18.70
N CYS A 275 14.09 14.17 -19.29
CA CYS A 275 15.27 14.65 -18.54
C CYS A 275 15.38 16.16 -18.33
N SER A 276 14.93 16.98 -19.30
CA SER A 276 15.19 18.43 -19.29
C SER A 276 14.32 19.22 -18.29
N GLY A 277 13.28 18.61 -17.71
CA GLY A 277 12.42 19.21 -16.68
C GLY A 277 12.80 18.87 -15.23
N LEU A 278 13.79 17.99 -15.02
CA LEU A 278 14.10 17.37 -13.72
C LEU A 278 15.51 17.70 -13.20
N GLY A 279 16.27 18.56 -13.89
CA GLY A 279 17.59 19.02 -13.43
C GLY A 279 18.73 18.01 -13.60
N TYR A 280 18.58 17.02 -14.50
CA TYR A 280 19.63 16.04 -14.76
C TYR A 280 20.75 16.59 -15.65
N THR A 281 21.98 16.15 -15.38
CA THR A 281 23.19 16.56 -16.11
C THR A 281 23.33 15.85 -17.46
N TYR A 282 22.84 14.61 -17.53
CA TYR A 282 22.91 13.74 -18.70
C TYR A 282 21.53 13.16 -19.04
N ALA A 283 21.29 13.03 -20.34
CA ALA A 283 20.22 12.21 -20.90
C ALA A 283 20.84 11.03 -21.67
N GLY A 284 20.15 9.91 -21.72
CA GLY A 284 20.55 8.74 -22.49
C GLY A 284 19.40 8.24 -23.34
N THR A 285 19.71 7.67 -24.51
CA THR A 285 18.73 7.06 -25.41
C THR A 285 19.10 5.61 -25.72
N GLU A 286 18.12 4.72 -25.77
CA GLU A 286 18.28 3.29 -26.09
C GLU A 286 17.11 2.77 -26.93
N TYR A 287 17.29 1.62 -27.59
CA TYR A 287 16.23 0.84 -28.24
C TYR A 287 15.21 1.65 -29.06
N TYR A 288 15.71 2.55 -29.94
CA TYR A 288 14.92 3.37 -30.88
C TYR A 288 14.05 4.48 -30.28
N ASP A 289 13.43 4.28 -29.10
CA ASP A 289 12.50 5.24 -28.49
C ASP A 289 12.56 5.35 -26.95
N GLU A 290 13.57 4.76 -26.31
CA GLU A 290 13.72 4.78 -24.85
C GLU A 290 14.62 5.92 -24.38
N CYS A 291 14.29 6.52 -23.24
CA CYS A 291 14.96 7.70 -22.70
C CYS A 291 15.26 7.55 -21.20
N TYR A 292 16.50 7.86 -20.83
CA TYR A 292 17.06 7.70 -19.49
C TYR A 292 17.69 9.01 -19.03
N CYS A 293 17.73 9.26 -17.72
CA CYS A 293 18.28 10.49 -17.16
C CYS A 293 19.20 10.20 -15.97
N GLY A 294 20.30 10.92 -15.86
CA GLY A 294 21.27 10.69 -14.79
C GLY A 294 22.19 11.88 -14.53
N ASN A 295 22.82 11.88 -13.36
CA ASN A 295 23.80 12.90 -12.95
C ASN A 295 25.24 12.36 -12.90
N ILE A 296 25.42 11.04 -13.01
CA ILE A 296 26.70 10.37 -12.84
C ILE A 296 26.88 9.41 -14.01
N LEU A 297 28.05 9.46 -14.66
CA LEU A 297 28.47 8.48 -15.65
C LEU A 297 29.51 7.56 -15.03
N ASP A 298 29.24 6.26 -15.10
CA ASP A 298 30.19 5.23 -14.68
C ASP A 298 31.20 4.97 -15.80
N SER A 299 32.44 5.41 -15.59
CA SER A 299 33.52 5.23 -16.55
C SER A 299 33.85 3.76 -16.83
N SER A 300 33.45 2.83 -15.95
CA SER A 300 33.63 1.39 -16.18
C SER A 300 32.63 0.80 -17.18
N LYS A 301 31.58 1.55 -17.53
CA LYS A 301 30.51 1.11 -18.44
C LYS A 301 30.63 1.65 -19.86
N VAL A 302 31.71 2.36 -20.20
CA VAL A 302 31.94 2.85 -21.56
C VAL A 302 31.93 1.68 -22.55
N ALA A 303 31.18 1.84 -23.63
CA ALA A 303 31.04 0.90 -24.72
C ALA A 303 31.50 1.53 -26.04
N ASP A 304 31.73 0.69 -27.05
CA ASP A 304 32.07 1.17 -28.38
C ASP A 304 30.88 1.92 -29.02
N ASN A 305 31.13 3.10 -29.58
CA ASN A 305 30.09 3.93 -30.20
C ASN A 305 29.34 3.23 -31.34
N SER A 306 29.95 2.27 -32.03
CA SER A 306 29.29 1.46 -33.06
C SER A 306 28.10 0.65 -32.52
N GLN A 307 28.02 0.44 -31.21
CA GLN A 307 26.92 -0.28 -30.56
C GLN A 307 25.74 0.63 -30.20
N CYS A 308 25.84 1.95 -30.41
CA CYS A 308 24.78 2.94 -30.18
C CYS A 308 24.28 3.57 -31.50
N GLN A 309 23.94 2.75 -32.51
CA GLN A 309 23.67 3.21 -33.88
C GLN A 309 22.21 3.04 -34.36
N PHE A 310 21.30 2.66 -33.48
CA PHE A 310 19.88 2.51 -33.82
C PHE A 310 19.28 3.87 -34.19
N ALA A 311 18.47 3.89 -35.26
CA ALA A 311 17.82 5.11 -35.71
C ALA A 311 16.64 5.46 -34.78
N CYS A 312 16.45 6.72 -34.42
CA CYS A 312 15.31 7.11 -33.57
C CYS A 312 13.98 6.90 -34.30
N LYS A 313 12.95 6.43 -33.58
CA LYS A 313 11.62 6.14 -34.16
C LYS A 313 10.85 7.41 -34.58
N GLY A 314 11.09 8.52 -33.88
CA GLY A 314 10.50 9.82 -34.19
C GLY A 314 11.23 10.60 -35.30
N ASP A 315 12.52 10.33 -35.50
CA ASP A 315 13.35 10.94 -36.55
C ASP A 315 14.49 9.97 -36.92
N SER A 316 14.35 9.30 -38.06
CA SER A 316 15.29 8.27 -38.50
C SER A 316 16.69 8.80 -38.87
N SER A 317 16.88 10.13 -38.94
CA SER A 317 18.19 10.74 -39.17
C SER A 317 19.06 10.79 -37.91
N GLN A 318 18.46 10.60 -36.72
CA GLN A 318 19.12 10.66 -35.42
C GLN A 318 19.42 9.27 -34.84
N LYS A 319 20.31 9.21 -33.86
CA LYS A 319 20.75 7.94 -33.22
C LYS A 319 20.23 7.84 -31.78
N CYS A 320 19.53 6.75 -31.48
CA CYS A 320 18.88 6.47 -30.19
C CYS A 320 19.42 5.18 -29.55
N GLY A 321 20.73 5.15 -29.27
CA GLY A 321 21.40 4.04 -28.59
C GLY A 321 21.44 2.73 -29.39
N GLY A 322 21.39 1.60 -28.69
CA GLY A 322 21.41 0.24 -29.24
C GLY A 322 20.59 -0.72 -28.41
N ASP A 323 20.85 -2.02 -28.53
CA ASP A 323 20.05 -3.09 -27.90
C ASP A 323 20.18 -3.13 -26.36
N THR A 324 21.40 -2.97 -25.83
CA THR A 324 21.72 -2.85 -24.38
C THR A 324 22.72 -1.73 -24.14
N ARG A 325 22.60 -0.67 -24.94
CA ARG A 325 23.62 0.36 -25.12
C ARG A 325 23.00 1.74 -25.15
N LEU A 326 23.36 2.53 -24.14
CA LEU A 326 22.84 3.86 -23.94
C LEU A 326 23.70 4.89 -24.68
N GLY A 327 23.10 5.60 -25.64
CA GLY A 327 23.71 6.78 -26.25
C GLY A 327 23.49 7.99 -25.34
N VAL A 328 24.54 8.50 -24.70
CA VAL A 328 24.46 9.54 -23.67
C VAL A 328 24.77 10.92 -24.23
N TYR A 329 24.02 11.92 -23.79
CA TYR A 329 24.10 13.33 -24.14
C TYR A 329 24.16 14.19 -22.87
N SER A 330 25.01 15.21 -22.85
CA SER A 330 25.07 16.22 -21.78
C SER A 330 24.10 17.36 -22.09
N LEU A 331 23.37 17.81 -21.07
CA LEU A 331 22.38 18.90 -21.16
C LEU A 331 23.02 20.20 -20.63
N GLY A 332 23.28 21.18 -21.50
CA GLY A 332 24.03 22.39 -21.13
C GLY A 332 23.22 23.42 -20.31
N GLY A 333 23.76 23.82 -19.14
CA GLY A 333 23.31 24.96 -18.32
C GLY A 333 24.44 25.50 -17.41
N SER A 334 24.80 26.77 -17.59
CA SER A 334 26.00 27.45 -17.07
C SER A 334 25.88 27.99 -15.63
N THR A 335 26.88 27.75 -14.78
CA THR A 335 27.68 28.82 -14.14
C THR A 335 28.98 28.29 -13.51
N THR A 336 30.06 28.99 -13.83
CA THR A 336 31.45 28.76 -13.42
C THR A 336 31.67 29.13 -11.95
N MET A 337 32.25 28.22 -11.17
CA MET A 337 33.00 28.55 -9.94
C MET A 337 34.31 27.77 -9.99
N THR A 338 35.39 28.48 -10.26
CA THR A 338 36.77 28.00 -10.16
C THR A 338 37.07 27.76 -8.67
N SER A 339 37.30 26.51 -8.26
CA SER A 339 37.95 26.20 -6.99
C SER A 339 39.13 25.25 -7.23
N THR A 340 40.31 25.80 -7.07
CA THR A 340 41.58 25.09 -6.94
C THR A 340 41.59 24.15 -5.72
N THR A 341 42.40 23.09 -5.87
CA THR A 341 43.06 22.23 -4.87
C THR A 341 42.44 20.88 -4.46
N SER A 342 43.31 19.88 -4.71
CA SER A 342 43.64 18.72 -3.86
C SER A 342 42.85 17.43 -4.03
N SER A 343 43.51 16.53 -4.77
CA SER A 343 43.29 15.09 -4.73
C SER A 343 43.38 14.55 -3.29
N THR A 344 42.26 14.11 -2.75
CA THR A 344 42.22 13.08 -1.72
C THR A 344 41.49 11.88 -2.29
N THR A 345 42.24 10.80 -2.48
CA THR A 345 41.78 9.46 -2.85
C THR A 345 40.61 9.01 -1.98
N ALA A 346 39.46 8.73 -2.60
CA ALA A 346 38.34 8.06 -1.95
C ALA A 346 38.77 6.66 -1.50
N ALA A 347 38.64 6.37 -0.20
CA ALA A 347 38.87 5.03 0.33
C ALA A 347 37.82 4.06 -0.22
N SER A 348 38.26 2.97 -0.82
CA SER A 348 37.41 1.89 -1.33
C SER A 348 36.75 1.12 -0.18
N THR A 349 35.42 1.07 -0.16
CA THR A 349 34.63 0.18 0.71
C THR A 349 34.91 -1.27 0.33
N SER A 350 35.43 -2.09 1.25
CA SER A 350 35.71 -3.52 1.01
C SER A 350 34.81 -4.40 1.88
N VAL A 351 34.30 -5.48 1.30
CA VAL A 351 33.44 -6.47 1.98
C VAL A 351 34.12 -7.83 1.95
N THR A 352 34.19 -8.50 3.10
CA THR A 352 34.68 -9.87 3.23
C THR A 352 33.54 -10.75 3.75
N VAL A 353 33.26 -11.86 3.06
CA VAL A 353 32.13 -12.75 3.34
C VAL A 353 32.56 -14.21 3.33
N SER A 354 31.91 -15.02 4.18
CA SER A 354 31.94 -16.48 4.07
C SER A 354 31.32 -16.93 2.74
N ALA A 355 31.79 -18.03 2.15
CA ALA A 355 31.46 -18.48 0.78
C ALA A 355 29.96 -18.75 0.48
N ASN A 356 29.07 -18.67 1.49
CA ASN A 356 27.65 -19.00 1.37
C ASN A 356 26.70 -17.84 1.76
N ALA A 357 27.20 -16.65 2.10
CA ALA A 357 26.35 -15.55 2.57
C ALA A 357 25.99 -14.57 1.44
N ALA A 358 24.71 -14.46 1.12
CA ALA A 358 24.19 -13.33 0.34
C ALA A 358 24.23 -12.06 1.20
N VAL A 359 24.83 -10.99 0.67
CA VAL A 359 24.99 -9.70 1.36
C VAL A 359 24.55 -8.54 0.49
N THR A 360 24.01 -7.52 1.14
CA THR A 360 23.59 -6.26 0.50
C THR A 360 24.11 -5.08 1.30
N SER A 361 24.40 -3.96 0.64
CA SER A 361 24.85 -2.75 1.31
C SER A 361 24.54 -1.49 0.52
N THR A 362 24.14 -0.44 1.22
CA THR A 362 24.01 0.93 0.71
C THR A 362 24.71 1.88 1.69
N VAL A 363 25.61 2.73 1.18
CA VAL A 363 26.36 3.69 1.98
C VAL A 363 25.74 5.08 1.86
N GLY A 364 25.59 5.76 2.99
CA GLY A 364 25.06 7.10 3.07
C GLY A 364 23.54 7.16 3.26
N VAL A 365 23.07 8.40 3.23
CA VAL A 365 21.68 8.83 3.38
C VAL A 365 21.32 9.78 2.25
N ALA A 366 20.03 9.99 2.01
CA ALA A 366 19.57 10.94 1.01
C ALA A 366 20.13 12.35 1.26
N ALA A 367 20.41 13.08 0.18
CA ALA A 367 20.72 14.50 0.28
C ALA A 367 19.52 15.25 0.87
N VAL A 368 19.78 16.19 1.79
CA VAL A 368 18.72 16.94 2.46
C VAL A 368 18.52 18.29 1.77
N PRO A 369 17.31 18.59 1.25
CA PRO A 369 16.99 19.93 0.78
C PRO A 369 17.17 20.96 1.89
N LYS A 370 17.75 22.12 1.55
CA LYS A 370 17.93 23.23 2.50
C LYS A 370 16.59 23.59 3.16
N ALA A 371 16.66 23.89 4.46
CA ALA A 371 15.51 24.32 5.23
C ALA A 371 14.84 25.57 4.67
N SER A 372 13.57 25.46 4.30
CA SER A 372 12.67 26.60 4.03
C SER A 372 11.75 26.91 5.21
N SER A 373 11.42 25.91 6.01
CA SER A 373 10.63 25.99 7.24
C SER A 373 10.92 24.79 8.14
N THR A 374 10.53 24.91 9.41
CA THR A 374 10.51 23.78 10.36
C THR A 374 9.29 22.91 10.08
N LYS A 375 9.50 21.60 9.95
CA LYS A 375 8.45 20.59 9.71
C LYS A 375 8.03 19.90 11.01
N ALA A 376 6.88 19.26 11.02
CA ALA A 376 6.36 18.53 12.17
C ALA A 376 6.26 17.02 11.90
N LEU A 377 6.74 16.21 12.85
CA LEU A 377 6.66 14.76 12.81
C LEU A 377 5.76 14.26 13.93
N TYR A 378 4.66 13.60 13.58
CA TYR A 378 3.72 13.01 14.52
C TYR A 378 3.82 11.49 14.54
N ALA A 379 3.21 10.84 15.53
CA ALA A 379 2.94 9.41 15.50
C ALA A 379 1.46 9.12 15.78
N HIS A 380 0.90 8.19 15.01
CA HIS A 380 -0.47 7.72 15.18
C HIS A 380 -0.58 6.91 16.48
N HIS A 381 -1.52 7.25 17.35
CA HIS A 381 -1.67 6.62 18.65
C HIS A 381 -3.08 6.05 18.82
N MET A 382 -3.18 4.72 18.89
CA MET A 382 -4.42 4.00 19.10
C MET A 382 -4.87 4.15 20.55
N VAL A 383 -5.84 5.03 20.80
CA VAL A 383 -6.42 5.22 22.14
C VAL A 383 -7.16 3.96 22.60
N GLY A 384 -7.70 3.17 21.66
CA GLY A 384 -8.28 1.84 21.93
C GLY A 384 -7.32 0.86 22.63
N ASN A 385 -6.00 1.07 22.54
CA ASN A 385 -4.97 0.26 23.18
C ASN A 385 -4.42 0.91 24.47
N THR A 386 -5.26 1.68 25.17
CA THR A 386 -4.85 2.44 26.37
C THR A 386 -5.78 2.28 27.57
N TYR A 387 -6.68 1.29 27.59
CA TYR A 387 -7.65 1.10 28.68
C TYR A 387 -7.00 1.19 30.08
N SER A 388 -5.87 0.51 30.27
CA SER A 388 -5.12 0.44 31.52
C SER A 388 -4.17 1.62 31.77
N TYR A 389 -3.98 2.51 30.78
CA TYR A 389 -3.05 3.63 30.90
C TYR A 389 -3.45 4.56 32.05
N LYS A 390 -2.41 5.10 32.69
CA LYS A 390 -2.50 6.23 33.61
C LYS A 390 -1.84 7.43 32.96
N GLN A 391 -2.05 8.63 33.51
CA GLN A 391 -1.31 9.83 33.10
C GLN A 391 0.21 9.61 33.13
N SER A 392 0.75 8.83 34.08
CA SER A 392 2.18 8.49 34.12
C SER A 392 2.62 7.65 32.92
N THR A 393 1.79 6.71 32.48
CA THR A 393 2.06 5.89 31.29
C THR A 393 2.09 6.76 30.03
N TRP A 394 1.16 7.71 29.92
CA TRP A 394 1.18 8.72 28.86
C TRP A 394 2.42 9.60 28.92
N ALA A 395 2.84 10.03 30.11
CA ALA A 395 4.05 10.83 30.29
C ALA A 395 5.31 10.07 29.87
N ASP A 396 5.41 8.78 30.18
CA ASP A 396 6.50 7.91 29.72
C ASP A 396 6.54 7.82 28.19
N ASP A 397 5.38 7.59 27.55
CA ASP A 397 5.29 7.49 26.09
C ASP A 397 5.65 8.81 25.40
N ILE A 398 5.15 9.94 25.93
CA ILE A 398 5.49 11.28 25.46
C ILE A 398 7.00 11.56 25.60
N SER A 399 7.62 11.14 26.70
CA SER A 399 9.05 11.30 26.92
C SER A 399 9.87 10.52 25.90
N LEU A 400 9.51 9.26 25.65
CA LEU A 400 10.16 8.41 24.64
C LEU A 400 9.99 8.96 23.23
N ALA A 401 8.78 9.40 22.87
CA ALA A 401 8.49 9.98 21.55
C ALA A 401 9.27 11.28 21.34
N SER A 402 9.24 12.18 22.33
CA SER A 402 9.97 13.45 22.29
C SER A 402 11.48 13.23 22.17
N ALA A 403 12.04 12.23 22.86
CA ALA A 403 13.45 11.87 22.75
C ALA A 403 13.82 11.34 21.36
N ALA A 404 12.88 10.71 20.65
CA ALA A 404 13.04 10.29 19.26
C ALA A 404 12.83 11.44 18.24
N GLY A 405 12.50 12.64 18.70
CA GLY A 405 12.26 13.80 17.84
C GLY A 405 10.84 13.91 17.28
N ILE A 406 9.90 13.09 17.77
CA ILE A 406 8.47 13.16 17.46
C ILE A 406 7.87 14.34 18.23
N ASP A 407 7.11 15.19 17.54
CA ASP A 407 6.53 16.43 18.06
C ASP A 407 5.19 16.22 18.76
N GLY A 408 4.48 15.14 18.43
CA GLY A 408 3.16 14.91 18.96
C GLY A 408 2.51 13.60 18.57
N PHE A 409 1.33 13.34 19.14
CA PHE A 409 0.49 12.20 18.78
C PHE A 409 -0.81 12.62 18.09
N ALA A 410 -1.17 11.87 17.04
CA ALA A 410 -2.53 11.83 16.51
C ALA A 410 -3.32 10.81 17.33
N LEU A 411 -4.24 11.28 18.17
CA LEU A 411 -5.02 10.42 19.07
C LEU A 411 -6.19 9.80 18.31
N ASN A 412 -5.99 8.58 17.81
CA ASN A 412 -7.01 7.80 17.14
C ASN A 412 -7.93 7.14 18.15
N TYR A 413 -9.20 7.57 18.15
CA TYR A 413 -10.18 7.09 19.12
C TYR A 413 -11.48 6.65 18.44
N GLY A 414 -12.08 5.61 19.01
CA GLY A 414 -13.31 4.98 18.57
C GLY A 414 -14.44 5.10 19.60
N ILE A 415 -15.36 4.13 19.57
CA ILE A 415 -16.66 4.18 20.26
C ILE A 415 -16.64 3.92 21.77
N ASP A 416 -15.54 3.38 22.32
CA ASP A 416 -15.58 2.93 23.70
C ASP A 416 -15.73 4.09 24.69
N THR A 417 -16.66 3.95 25.62
CA THR A 417 -17.06 5.01 26.56
C THR A 417 -15.94 5.45 27.52
N TRP A 418 -14.89 4.65 27.67
CA TRP A 418 -13.73 4.96 28.51
C TRP A 418 -12.63 5.73 27.79
N GLN A 419 -12.60 5.74 26.45
CA GLN A 419 -11.54 6.41 25.68
C GLN A 419 -11.47 7.93 25.93
N PRO A 420 -12.58 8.67 26.11
CA PRO A 420 -12.52 10.10 26.47
C PRO A 420 -11.71 10.38 27.75
N ALA A 421 -11.74 9.49 28.74
CA ALA A 421 -10.93 9.63 29.95
C ALA A 421 -9.43 9.46 29.66
N ARG A 422 -9.07 8.52 28.78
CA ARG A 422 -7.67 8.31 28.36
C ARG A 422 -7.15 9.46 27.50
N ILE A 423 -8.00 10.07 26.68
CA ILE A 423 -7.66 11.32 25.96
C ILE A 423 -7.39 12.45 26.96
N ALA A 424 -8.21 12.59 28.01
CA ALA A 424 -7.98 13.60 29.05
C ALA A 424 -6.64 13.39 29.78
N ASP A 425 -6.30 12.13 30.11
CA ASP A 425 -5.01 11.78 30.70
C ASP A 425 -3.84 12.14 29.76
N ALA A 426 -3.97 11.89 28.45
CA ALA A 426 -2.96 12.23 27.45
C ALA A 426 -2.71 13.74 27.39
N TYR A 427 -3.77 14.55 27.30
CA TYR A 427 -3.66 16.02 27.30
C TYR A 427 -3.07 16.57 28.60
N ALA A 428 -3.42 15.98 29.75
CA ALA A 428 -2.82 16.34 31.03
C ALA A 428 -1.32 16.03 31.08
N ALA A 429 -0.89 14.87 30.57
CA ALA A 429 0.52 14.50 30.46
C ALA A 429 1.30 15.42 29.49
N ALA A 430 0.75 15.70 28.31
CA ALA A 430 1.38 16.58 27.33
C ALA A 430 1.50 18.02 27.84
N LYS A 431 0.48 18.53 28.54
CA LYS A 431 0.56 19.84 29.20
C LYS A 431 1.67 19.90 30.24
N ALA A 432 1.85 18.84 31.03
CA ALA A 432 2.89 18.77 32.04
C ALA A 432 4.30 18.73 31.43
N GLN A 433 4.48 18.12 30.25
CA GLN A 433 5.75 18.12 29.51
C GLN A 433 6.03 19.46 28.81
N GLY A 434 4.98 20.13 28.32
CA GLY A 434 4.99 21.51 27.83
C GLY A 434 5.18 21.68 26.32
N SER A 435 6.09 20.93 25.70
CA SER A 435 6.42 21.07 24.28
C SER A 435 5.66 20.10 23.35
N PHE A 436 5.36 18.90 23.84
CA PHE A 436 4.72 17.84 23.08
C PHE A 436 3.26 18.18 22.80
N LYS A 437 2.81 17.93 21.57
CA LYS A 437 1.46 18.30 21.12
C LYS A 437 0.61 17.08 20.81
N LEU A 438 -0.71 17.28 20.82
CA LEU A 438 -1.69 16.24 20.52
C LEU A 438 -2.75 16.84 19.59
N PHE A 439 -3.35 16.00 18.77
CA PHE A 439 -4.58 16.34 18.05
C PHE A 439 -5.47 15.12 17.94
N LEU A 440 -6.77 15.35 17.76
CA LEU A 440 -7.73 14.27 17.63
C LEU A 440 -7.72 13.71 16.21
N SER A 441 -7.63 12.39 16.11
CA SER A 441 -7.90 11.62 14.90
C SER A 441 -9.18 10.82 15.14
N LEU A 442 -10.26 11.17 14.46
CA LEU A 442 -11.54 10.48 14.66
C LEU A 442 -11.52 9.20 13.83
N ASP A 443 -11.61 8.04 14.48
CA ASP A 443 -11.80 6.78 13.77
C ASP A 443 -13.27 6.62 13.38
N VAL A 444 -13.64 7.21 12.23
CA VAL A 444 -15.02 7.16 11.72
C VAL A 444 -15.33 5.88 10.97
N SER A 445 -14.39 4.91 10.96
CA SER A 445 -14.71 3.53 10.63
C SER A 445 -15.43 2.82 11.79
N SER A 446 -15.19 3.26 13.04
CA SER A 446 -15.87 2.77 14.24
C SER A 446 -16.90 3.75 14.80
N LEU A 447 -16.60 5.05 14.81
CA LEU A 447 -17.51 6.12 15.24
C LEU A 447 -18.65 6.33 14.23
N SER A 448 -19.89 6.34 14.70
CA SER A 448 -21.05 6.71 13.88
C SER A 448 -20.89 8.09 13.26
N CYS A 449 -21.31 8.24 12.00
CA CYS A 449 -21.30 9.53 11.29
C CYS A 449 -22.52 9.71 10.37
N SER A 450 -23.66 9.14 10.77
CA SER A 450 -24.86 9.01 9.94
C SER A 450 -25.91 10.09 10.24
N THR A 451 -25.85 10.73 11.40
CA THR A 451 -26.88 11.67 11.87
C THR A 451 -26.29 13.01 12.29
N ALA A 452 -27.15 14.03 12.40
CA ALA A 452 -26.76 15.33 12.94
C ALA A 452 -26.30 15.25 14.41
N SER A 453 -26.80 14.29 15.18
CA SER A 453 -26.38 14.04 16.57
C SER A 453 -24.96 13.47 16.64
N ASP A 454 -24.58 12.65 15.67
CA ASP A 454 -23.21 12.13 15.57
C ASP A 454 -22.23 13.29 15.33
N ALA A 455 -22.55 14.20 14.40
CA ALA A 455 -21.76 15.41 14.17
C ALA A 455 -21.63 16.24 15.46
N ALA A 456 -22.73 16.48 16.18
CA ALA A 456 -22.71 17.25 17.42
C ALA A 456 -21.80 16.61 18.48
N THR A 457 -21.78 15.28 18.58
CA THR A 457 -20.93 14.53 19.51
C THR A 457 -19.45 14.73 19.17
N HIS A 458 -19.07 14.55 17.91
CA HIS A 458 -17.69 14.72 17.45
C HIS A 458 -17.20 16.17 17.60
N VAL A 459 -18.06 17.14 17.31
CA VAL A 459 -17.79 18.56 17.52
C VAL A 459 -17.57 18.88 18.99
N ALA A 460 -18.31 18.25 19.91
CA ALA A 460 -18.10 18.43 21.35
C ALA A 460 -16.73 17.91 21.81
N SER A 461 -16.28 16.76 21.28
CA SER A 461 -14.95 16.21 21.56
C SER A 461 -13.83 17.16 21.12
N ILE A 462 -13.92 17.70 19.89
CA ILE A 462 -12.94 18.67 19.38
C ILE A 462 -12.98 19.98 20.20
N ALA A 463 -14.19 20.48 20.50
CA ALA A 463 -14.35 21.71 21.26
C ALA A 463 -13.70 21.64 22.64
N THR A 464 -13.74 20.48 23.29
CA THR A 464 -13.13 20.24 24.60
C THR A 464 -11.63 20.58 24.63
N TYR A 465 -10.89 20.29 23.56
CA TYR A 465 -9.44 20.47 23.50
C TYR A 465 -8.97 21.59 22.59
N SER A 466 -9.89 22.23 21.84
CA SER A 466 -9.58 23.27 20.84
C SER A 466 -8.71 24.44 21.35
N THR A 467 -8.81 24.78 22.64
CA THR A 467 -8.04 25.86 23.30
C THR A 467 -6.97 25.34 24.25
N HIS A 468 -6.79 24.02 24.32
CA HIS A 468 -5.83 23.41 25.23
C HIS A 468 -4.39 23.69 24.77
N SER A 469 -3.47 23.99 25.69
CA SER A 469 -2.09 24.41 25.34
C SER A 469 -1.27 23.33 24.62
N ALA A 470 -1.65 22.05 24.79
CA ALA A 470 -1.05 20.92 24.08
C ALA A 470 -1.75 20.58 22.74
N GLN A 471 -2.85 21.24 22.37
CA GLN A 471 -3.50 21.01 21.08
C GLN A 471 -2.62 21.54 19.93
N VAL A 472 -2.44 20.75 18.88
CA VAL A 472 -1.78 21.22 17.66
C VAL A 472 -2.64 22.28 16.99
N THR A 473 -2.02 23.40 16.64
CA THR A 473 -2.57 24.37 15.70
C THR A 473 -1.66 24.49 14.48
N TYR A 474 -2.26 24.63 13.31
CA TYR A 474 -1.57 24.82 12.04
C TYR A 474 -2.21 25.99 11.31
N ASN A 475 -1.40 26.99 10.92
CA ASN A 475 -1.86 28.26 10.35
C ASN A 475 -3.00 28.92 11.16
N GLY A 476 -2.87 28.89 12.50
CA GLY A 476 -3.86 29.46 13.42
C GLY A 476 -5.15 28.67 13.58
N LYS A 477 -5.28 27.49 12.96
CA LYS A 477 -6.46 26.61 13.06
C LYS A 477 -6.13 25.35 13.86
N VAL A 478 -7.13 24.77 14.54
CA VAL A 478 -7.01 23.50 15.27
C VAL A 478 -6.81 22.35 14.28
N LEU A 479 -5.71 21.59 14.39
CA LEU A 479 -5.50 20.41 13.54
C LEU A 479 -6.44 19.28 13.97
N VAL A 480 -7.14 18.67 13.01
CA VAL A 480 -8.01 17.51 13.22
C VAL A 480 -7.83 16.57 12.03
N SER A 481 -7.70 15.27 12.29
CA SER A 481 -7.70 14.23 11.25
C SER A 481 -8.80 13.20 11.48
N THR A 482 -8.91 12.26 10.56
CA THR A 482 -9.75 11.07 10.69
C THR A 482 -9.03 9.86 10.13
N PHE A 483 -9.47 8.67 10.53
CA PHE A 483 -9.27 7.44 9.77
C PHE A 483 -10.61 7.07 9.13
N SER A 484 -10.64 6.89 7.81
CA SER A 484 -11.86 6.83 6.98
C SER A 484 -12.68 8.13 7.03
N GLY A 485 -13.88 8.11 6.46
CA GLY A 485 -14.83 9.23 6.42
C GLY A 485 -15.44 9.49 5.04
N GLU A 486 -15.04 8.72 4.04
CA GLU A 486 -15.53 8.79 2.66
C GLU A 486 -17.02 8.52 2.49
N SER A 487 -17.68 7.92 3.48
CA SER A 487 -19.13 7.62 3.49
C SER A 487 -19.92 8.48 4.49
N CYS A 488 -19.27 9.35 5.25
CA CYS A 488 -19.91 10.11 6.32
C CYS A 488 -20.75 11.27 5.81
N THR A 489 -22.05 11.27 6.16
CA THR A 489 -23.01 12.27 5.69
C THR A 489 -23.61 13.12 6.81
N PHE A 490 -23.57 12.67 8.07
CA PHE A 490 -24.18 13.36 9.21
C PHE A 490 -25.65 13.77 8.98
N GLY A 491 -26.40 12.93 8.26
CA GLY A 491 -27.79 13.15 7.91
C GLY A 491 -28.01 14.15 6.77
N GLN A 492 -26.94 14.61 6.12
CA GLN A 492 -27.00 15.49 4.95
C GLN A 492 -27.09 14.69 3.64
N GLY A 493 -27.48 15.37 2.56
CA GLY A 493 -27.72 14.72 1.26
C GLY A 493 -26.48 14.21 0.51
N SER A 494 -25.27 14.51 1.00
CA SER A 494 -24.01 14.01 0.45
C SER A 494 -22.88 14.09 1.47
N VAL A 495 -21.76 13.42 1.20
CA VAL A 495 -20.54 13.45 2.03
C VAL A 495 -19.97 14.88 2.12
N SER A 496 -19.91 15.58 0.98
CA SER A 496 -19.47 16.98 0.96
C SER A 496 -20.38 17.88 1.81
N ALA A 497 -21.70 17.70 1.72
CA ALA A 497 -22.64 18.44 2.56
C ALA A 497 -22.49 18.07 4.04
N GLY A 498 -22.25 16.79 4.35
CA GLY A 498 -22.01 16.29 5.69
C GLY A 498 -20.79 16.92 6.36
N TRP A 499 -19.62 16.86 5.72
CA TRP A 499 -18.41 17.47 6.26
C TRP A 499 -18.47 19.00 6.28
N THR A 500 -19.17 19.63 5.33
CA THR A 500 -19.46 21.08 5.39
C THR A 500 -20.33 21.42 6.59
N TYR A 501 -21.38 20.64 6.85
CA TYR A 501 -22.24 20.80 8.02
C TYR A 501 -21.45 20.62 9.32
N PHE A 502 -20.65 19.56 9.42
CA PHE A 502 -19.75 19.33 10.56
C PHE A 502 -18.84 20.53 10.85
N ARG A 503 -18.19 21.10 9.83
CA ARG A 503 -17.36 22.30 9.96
C ARG A 503 -18.16 23.54 10.36
N SER A 504 -19.40 23.67 9.88
CA SER A 504 -20.27 24.78 10.26
C SER A 504 -20.60 24.78 11.75
N LEU A 505 -20.77 23.59 12.36
CA LEU A 505 -21.02 23.44 13.79
C LEU A 505 -19.82 23.86 14.64
N LEU A 506 -18.59 23.56 14.20
CA LEU A 506 -17.36 24.03 14.83
C LEU A 506 -17.22 25.56 14.69
N THR A 507 -17.49 26.08 13.50
CA THR A 507 -17.44 27.52 13.23
C THR A 507 -18.43 28.30 14.10
N ALA A 508 -19.64 27.76 14.31
CA ALA A 508 -20.65 28.33 15.20
C ALA A 508 -20.18 28.39 16.67
N LYS A 509 -19.19 27.57 17.06
CA LYS A 509 -18.53 27.60 18.37
C LYS A 509 -17.26 28.45 18.40
N GLY A 510 -16.95 29.18 17.32
CA GLY A 510 -15.73 29.98 17.20
C GLY A 510 -14.46 29.15 16.96
N ILE A 511 -14.60 27.89 16.55
CA ILE A 511 -13.47 26.98 16.33
C ILE A 511 -13.22 26.83 14.84
N SER A 512 -12.06 27.28 14.38
CA SER A 512 -11.58 27.01 13.01
C SER A 512 -10.65 25.81 13.03
N ILE A 513 -10.89 24.84 12.15
CA ILE A 513 -10.06 23.65 12.01
C ILE A 513 -9.23 23.66 10.72
N TYR A 514 -8.03 23.09 10.80
CA TYR A 514 -7.28 22.58 9.64
C TYR A 514 -7.62 21.10 9.53
N PHE A 515 -8.49 20.73 8.60
CA PHE A 515 -9.00 19.38 8.49
C PHE A 515 -8.19 18.57 7.50
N LEU A 516 -7.50 17.55 8.00
CA LEU A 516 -6.56 16.72 7.25
C LEU A 516 -6.95 15.24 7.46
N PRO A 517 -8.07 14.76 6.87
CA PRO A 517 -8.53 13.39 7.04
C PRO A 517 -7.68 12.40 6.24
N SER A 518 -7.74 11.11 6.60
CA SER A 518 -7.34 9.99 5.75
C SER A 518 -8.60 9.34 5.17
N ILE A 519 -8.97 9.71 3.95
CA ILE A 519 -10.15 9.18 3.26
C ILE A 519 -9.75 8.23 2.13
N PHE A 520 -10.48 7.13 1.99
CA PHE A 520 -10.18 6.13 0.95
C PHE A 520 -10.97 6.38 -0.34
N SER A 521 -11.02 7.65 -0.76
CA SER A 521 -11.71 8.12 -1.96
C SER A 521 -10.76 8.26 -3.16
N ASP A 522 -11.33 8.39 -4.36
CA ASP A 522 -10.56 8.71 -5.56
C ASP A 522 -9.88 10.09 -5.42
N ILE A 523 -8.54 10.10 -5.56
CA ILE A 523 -7.72 11.30 -5.39
C ILE A 523 -8.11 12.42 -6.36
N SER A 524 -8.68 12.09 -7.53
CA SER A 524 -9.13 13.10 -8.51
C SER A 524 -10.20 14.05 -7.95
N THR A 525 -10.92 13.63 -6.90
CA THR A 525 -11.93 14.46 -6.23
C THR A 525 -11.33 15.50 -5.29
N PHE A 526 -10.08 15.32 -4.84
CA PHE A 526 -9.49 16.05 -3.72
C PHE A 526 -9.40 17.56 -3.96
N SER A 527 -9.03 17.98 -5.17
CA SER A 527 -8.96 19.39 -5.55
C SER A 527 -10.32 20.10 -5.38
N SER A 528 -11.42 19.43 -5.73
CA SER A 528 -12.78 19.97 -5.68
C SER A 528 -13.42 19.98 -4.28
N ASN A 529 -12.92 19.17 -3.33
CA ASN A 529 -13.50 19.01 -2.00
C ASN A 529 -13.24 20.22 -1.08
N SER A 530 -14.08 21.24 -1.10
CA SER A 530 -13.89 22.46 -0.28
C SER A 530 -13.95 22.24 1.25
N TRP A 531 -14.45 21.09 1.69
CA TRP A 531 -14.60 20.73 3.10
C TRP A 531 -13.33 20.19 3.77
N MET A 532 -12.25 19.91 3.03
CA MET A 532 -10.95 19.46 3.57
C MET A 532 -9.83 20.47 3.25
N ASP A 533 -8.89 20.66 4.18
CA ASP A 533 -7.72 21.54 4.01
C ASP A 533 -6.49 20.78 3.50
N GLY A 534 -6.51 19.44 3.55
CA GLY A 534 -5.44 18.55 3.11
C GLY A 534 -5.82 17.09 3.28
N GLU A 535 -4.90 16.16 3.03
CA GLU A 535 -5.13 14.73 3.19
C GLU A 535 -3.90 14.02 3.79
N PHE A 536 -4.17 13.00 4.61
CA PHE A 536 -3.17 12.10 5.17
C PHE A 536 -3.18 10.77 4.44
N ASN A 537 -2.16 10.55 3.61
CA ASN A 537 -2.09 9.42 2.69
C ASN A 537 -1.74 8.13 3.43
N TRP A 538 -2.66 7.56 4.22
CA TRP A 538 -2.40 6.40 5.07
C TRP A 538 -1.71 5.24 4.33
N ASN A 539 -2.24 4.86 3.17
CA ASN A 539 -1.76 3.71 2.40
C ASN A 539 -0.37 3.92 1.77
N GLY A 540 0.14 5.15 1.72
CA GLY A 540 1.50 5.43 1.26
C GLY A 540 2.60 5.02 2.26
N GLY A 541 2.25 4.49 3.44
CA GLY A 541 3.20 4.05 4.47
C GLY A 541 3.89 2.72 4.15
N TRP A 542 3.28 1.89 3.30
CA TRP A 542 3.76 0.54 2.97
C TRP A 542 3.67 0.24 1.47
N PRO A 543 4.49 -0.67 0.95
CA PRO A 543 4.25 -1.26 -0.35
C PRO A 543 3.10 -2.27 -0.29
N THR A 544 2.00 -1.96 -0.95
CA THR A 544 0.82 -2.84 -1.06
C THR A 544 0.98 -3.95 -2.12
N GLY A 545 2.18 -4.08 -2.69
CA GLY A 545 2.55 -5.10 -3.68
C GLY A 545 3.93 -5.70 -3.40
N SER A 546 4.51 -6.35 -4.41
CA SER A 546 5.85 -6.96 -4.31
C SER A 546 7.00 -5.98 -4.54
N THR A 547 6.71 -4.77 -5.01
CA THR A 547 7.73 -3.76 -5.31
C THR A 547 8.07 -2.93 -4.08
N ALA A 548 9.29 -2.40 -4.05
CA ALA A 548 9.69 -1.49 -3.00
C ALA A 548 8.86 -0.19 -3.05
N LEU A 549 8.43 0.31 -1.88
CA LEU A 549 7.70 1.57 -1.77
C LEU A 549 8.49 2.72 -2.43
N SER A 550 7.82 3.56 -3.22
CA SER A 550 8.41 4.73 -3.87
C SER A 550 7.66 6.00 -3.49
N THR A 551 8.11 7.15 -4.00
CA THR A 551 7.47 8.46 -3.80
C THR A 551 6.33 8.74 -4.79
N SER A 552 5.94 7.76 -5.61
CA SER A 552 4.91 7.94 -6.64
C SER A 552 3.54 8.27 -6.04
N SER A 553 3.17 7.58 -4.95
CA SER A 553 1.93 7.84 -4.22
C SER A 553 1.92 9.26 -3.66
N ASP A 554 3.00 9.69 -3.00
CA ASP A 554 3.13 11.06 -2.47
C ASP A 554 2.94 12.12 -3.55
N THR A 555 3.63 11.93 -4.68
CA THR A 555 3.58 12.88 -5.81
C THR A 555 2.18 12.95 -6.41
N SER A 556 1.50 11.81 -6.51
CA SER A 556 0.14 11.72 -7.07
C SER A 556 -0.88 12.40 -6.16
N TYR A 557 -0.78 12.16 -4.84
CA TYR A 557 -1.63 12.80 -3.84
C TYR A 557 -1.43 14.32 -3.81
N MET A 558 -0.18 14.79 -3.71
CA MET A 558 0.11 16.23 -3.73
C MET A 558 -0.37 16.90 -5.02
N SER A 559 -0.18 16.26 -6.18
CA SER A 559 -0.69 16.79 -7.45
C SER A 559 -2.22 16.90 -7.45
N ALA A 560 -2.93 15.92 -6.90
CA ALA A 560 -4.39 15.90 -6.85
C ALA A 560 -4.96 16.87 -5.80
N LEU A 561 -4.21 17.13 -4.73
CA LEU A 561 -4.52 18.11 -3.67
C LEU A 561 -4.33 19.56 -4.14
N GLY A 562 -3.48 19.80 -5.14
CA GLY A 562 -3.16 21.13 -5.62
C GLY A 562 -2.49 21.96 -4.53
N SER A 563 -3.12 23.06 -4.11
CA SER A 563 -2.59 23.95 -3.06
C SER A 563 -2.93 23.52 -1.63
N LYS A 564 -3.61 22.38 -1.44
CA LYS A 564 -3.99 21.86 -0.13
C LYS A 564 -2.81 21.19 0.58
N GLY A 565 -2.93 21.01 1.89
CA GLY A 565 -1.91 20.34 2.69
C GLY A 565 -1.79 18.85 2.36
N TYR A 566 -0.60 18.31 2.57
CA TYR A 566 -0.29 16.89 2.49
C TYR A 566 0.40 16.47 3.79
N MET A 567 -0.01 15.33 4.35
CA MET A 567 0.71 14.67 5.43
C MET A 567 1.28 13.35 4.94
N ALA A 568 2.61 13.22 5.00
CA ALA A 568 3.29 12.01 4.50
C ALA A 568 3.22 10.88 5.54
N PRO A 569 2.86 9.65 5.14
CA PRO A 569 2.92 8.48 6.01
C PRO A 569 4.34 7.92 6.11
N VAL A 570 4.68 7.38 7.29
CA VAL A 570 5.90 6.60 7.52
C VAL A 570 5.53 5.37 8.33
N ALA A 571 5.94 4.18 7.92
CA ALA A 571 5.71 2.97 8.71
C ALA A 571 6.90 2.01 8.65
N PRO A 572 7.18 1.25 9.73
CA PRO A 572 8.35 0.40 9.77
C PRO A 572 8.13 -0.99 9.17
N CYS A 573 6.98 -1.59 9.43
CA CYS A 573 6.58 -2.92 8.97
C CYS A 573 5.05 -3.02 8.96
N PHE A 574 4.48 -4.12 8.50
CA PHE A 574 3.06 -4.46 8.69
C PHE A 574 2.88 -5.98 8.72
N PHE A 575 2.25 -6.50 9.76
CA PHE A 575 1.78 -7.88 9.79
C PHE A 575 0.59 -7.97 10.73
N THR A 576 -0.48 -8.62 10.28
CA THR A 576 -1.66 -8.84 11.11
C THR A 576 -2.17 -10.26 10.97
N TYR A 577 -2.66 -10.81 12.08
CA TYR A 577 -3.43 -12.04 12.08
C TYR A 577 -4.62 -11.92 13.05
N TYR A 578 -5.83 -12.09 12.54
CA TYR A 578 -7.04 -12.23 13.32
C TYR A 578 -7.87 -13.29 12.64
N SER A 579 -8.18 -14.36 13.37
CA SER A 579 -8.87 -15.51 12.82
C SER A 579 -10.21 -15.12 12.16
N PRO A 580 -10.75 -15.97 11.27
CA PRO A 580 -12.08 -15.77 10.68
C PRO A 580 -13.21 -15.62 11.71
N SER A 581 -13.01 -16.12 12.93
CA SER A 581 -13.98 -15.97 14.04
C SER A 581 -13.89 -14.63 14.78
N THR A 582 -12.91 -13.79 14.44
CA THR A 582 -12.70 -12.46 15.02
C THR A 582 -12.77 -11.39 13.92
N TYR A 583 -11.65 -10.76 13.57
CA TYR A 583 -11.60 -9.68 12.56
C TYR A 583 -11.26 -10.16 11.15
N ASN A 584 -10.95 -11.46 10.98
CA ASN A 584 -10.64 -12.07 9.68
C ASN A 584 -9.56 -11.30 8.88
N LYS A 585 -8.42 -11.04 9.53
CA LYS A 585 -7.28 -10.33 8.93
C LYS A 585 -6.11 -11.29 8.87
N ASP A 586 -5.51 -11.50 7.71
CA ASP A 586 -4.36 -12.41 7.60
C ASP A 586 -3.47 -12.03 6.40
N TRP A 587 -2.64 -11.00 6.59
CA TRP A 587 -1.73 -10.53 5.56
C TRP A 587 -0.50 -9.80 6.12
N ILE A 588 0.51 -9.70 5.26
CA ILE A 588 1.73 -8.91 5.46
C ILE A 588 1.92 -7.95 4.30
N TYR A 589 2.41 -6.74 4.58
CA TYR A 589 3.01 -5.90 3.54
C TYR A 589 4.52 -6.06 3.53
N ARG A 590 5.12 -5.95 2.35
CA ARG A 590 6.57 -6.09 2.18
C ARG A 590 7.27 -5.05 3.06
N SER A 591 7.94 -5.50 4.11
CA SER A 591 8.60 -4.66 5.13
C SER A 591 10.13 -4.68 4.98
N ASP A 592 10.56 -5.09 3.80
CA ASP A 592 11.94 -5.37 3.39
C ASP A 592 12.63 -4.11 2.84
N ASP A 593 13.89 -4.25 2.39
CA ASP A 593 14.69 -3.14 1.84
C ASP A 593 14.77 -1.92 2.77
N TRP A 594 15.08 -2.22 4.02
CA TRP A 594 15.15 -1.27 5.14
C TRP A 594 14.01 -0.23 5.19
N LEU A 595 12.76 -0.70 5.02
CA LEU A 595 11.57 0.14 4.80
C LEU A 595 11.55 1.43 5.62
N LEU A 596 11.70 1.37 6.96
CA LEU A 596 11.66 2.56 7.80
C LEU A 596 12.73 3.61 7.42
N ALA A 597 13.99 3.18 7.31
CA ALA A 597 15.10 4.08 6.96
C ALA A 597 14.91 4.69 5.58
N ARG A 598 14.55 3.84 4.61
CA ARG A 598 14.37 4.25 3.20
C ARG A 598 13.18 5.20 3.07
N ARG A 599 12.09 4.94 3.77
CA ARG A 599 10.91 5.81 3.78
C ARG A 599 11.21 7.16 4.43
N MET A 600 11.97 7.19 5.53
CA MET A 600 12.45 8.45 6.12
C MET A 600 13.31 9.24 5.12
N GLU A 601 14.24 8.58 4.42
CA GLU A 601 15.08 9.20 3.39
C GLU A 601 14.24 9.78 2.23
N GLN A 602 13.20 9.07 1.79
CA GLN A 602 12.28 9.55 0.76
C GLN A 602 11.56 10.83 1.20
N ILE A 603 10.93 10.86 2.38
CA ILE A 603 10.22 12.06 2.85
C ILE A 603 11.17 13.22 3.13
N ILE A 604 12.41 12.95 3.54
CA ILE A 604 13.45 13.97 3.73
C ILE A 604 13.82 14.60 2.38
N SER A 605 13.99 13.80 1.33
CA SER A 605 14.30 14.31 -0.01
C SER A 605 13.20 15.22 -0.57
N MET A 606 11.96 15.06 -0.09
CA MET A 606 10.78 15.81 -0.51
C MET A 606 10.32 16.84 0.53
N ARG A 607 11.09 17.07 1.60
CA ARG A 607 10.64 17.84 2.79
C ARG A 607 10.18 19.27 2.48
N ASN A 608 10.55 19.86 1.34
CA ASN A 608 10.13 21.19 0.96
C ASN A 608 8.75 21.24 0.28
N SER A 609 8.16 20.08 -0.05
CA SER A 609 6.87 19.97 -0.73
C SER A 609 5.66 19.88 0.22
N PHE A 610 5.90 19.58 1.51
CA PHE A 610 4.86 19.45 2.53
C PHE A 610 5.42 19.77 3.92
N ASP A 611 4.56 19.94 4.92
CA ASP A 611 4.95 20.43 6.27
C ASP A 611 4.84 19.39 7.39
N MET A 612 4.13 18.28 7.14
CA MET A 612 3.78 17.31 8.17
C MET A 612 4.05 15.88 7.70
N ALA A 613 4.53 15.03 8.60
CA ALA A 613 4.58 13.60 8.42
C ALA A 613 4.05 12.91 9.67
N GLU A 614 3.46 11.73 9.51
CA GLU A 614 2.93 10.93 10.62
C GLU A 614 3.43 9.48 10.52
N ILE A 615 4.01 9.00 11.62
CA ILE A 615 4.45 7.62 11.75
C ILE A 615 3.27 6.74 12.14
N ILE A 616 3.01 5.72 11.35
CA ILE A 616 2.01 4.68 11.58
C ILE A 616 2.76 3.44 12.08
N SER A 617 2.74 3.14 13.38
CA SER A 617 2.07 3.84 14.48
C SER A 617 2.89 3.76 15.77
N TRP A 618 2.46 4.46 16.82
CA TRP A 618 3.06 4.35 18.15
C TRP A 618 2.75 3.00 18.81
N ASN A 619 1.50 2.55 18.80
CA ASN A 619 1.04 1.40 19.62
C ASN A 619 -0.05 0.54 18.95
N ASP A 620 -0.09 0.46 17.61
CA ASP A 620 -0.96 -0.53 16.95
C ASP A 620 -0.31 -1.92 16.93
N TYR A 621 -0.59 -2.69 17.98
CA TYR A 621 -0.06 -4.04 18.16
C TYR A 621 -0.70 -5.06 17.20
N GLY A 622 -1.97 -4.88 16.86
CA GLY A 622 -2.73 -5.83 16.04
C GLY A 622 -2.23 -5.92 14.60
N GLU A 623 -1.67 -4.82 14.10
CA GLU A 623 -1.09 -4.70 12.76
C GLU A 623 0.45 -4.65 12.78
N SER A 624 1.05 -4.85 13.95
CA SER A 624 2.49 -4.95 14.19
C SER A 624 3.32 -3.70 13.89
N HIS A 625 2.77 -2.64 13.32
CA HIS A 625 3.53 -1.46 12.91
C HIS A 625 3.84 -0.45 14.04
N TYR A 626 3.73 -0.88 15.30
CA TYR A 626 4.04 -0.07 16.48
C TYR A 626 5.56 0.21 16.58
N ILE A 627 5.93 1.41 17.06
CA ILE A 627 7.32 1.79 17.39
C ILE A 627 7.53 2.07 18.89
N GLY A 628 6.44 2.18 19.65
CA GLY A 628 6.42 2.38 21.09
C GLY A 628 6.64 1.08 21.87
N PRO A 629 6.75 1.18 23.20
CA PRO A 629 6.87 0.01 24.06
C PRO A 629 5.60 -0.84 24.00
N ILE A 630 5.75 -2.16 24.05
CA ILE A 630 4.61 -3.09 24.22
C ILE A 630 4.06 -2.92 25.63
N ARG A 631 2.77 -2.60 25.74
CA ARG A 631 2.06 -2.43 27.00
C ARG A 631 1.03 -3.54 27.22
N ALA A 632 0.26 -3.44 28.31
CA ALA A 632 -0.71 -4.46 28.69
C ALA A 632 -1.86 -4.62 27.68
N ASP A 633 -2.35 -3.51 27.13
CA ASP A 633 -3.55 -3.47 26.28
C ASP A 633 -3.21 -3.83 24.82
N GLN A 634 -2.99 -5.13 24.59
CA GLN A 634 -2.75 -5.72 23.28
C GLN A 634 -4.03 -6.43 22.82
N PRO A 635 -4.76 -5.92 21.81
CA PRO A 635 -6.09 -6.41 21.43
C PRO A 635 -6.02 -7.80 20.79
N ASN A 636 -5.88 -8.84 21.62
CA ASN A 636 -5.68 -10.25 21.25
C ASN A 636 -4.50 -10.48 20.30
N SER A 637 -3.47 -9.64 20.36
CA SER A 637 -2.29 -9.70 19.49
C SER A 637 -1.06 -10.37 20.11
N GLN A 638 -1.15 -10.78 21.38
CA GLN A 638 -0.05 -11.33 22.18
C GLN A 638 0.67 -12.49 21.48
N GLY A 639 -0.04 -13.27 20.66
CA GLY A 639 0.53 -14.39 19.91
C GLY A 639 1.63 -14.00 18.93
N TRP A 640 1.61 -12.77 18.40
CA TRP A 640 2.65 -12.27 17.49
C TRP A 640 3.42 -11.06 17.98
N THR A 641 2.98 -10.41 19.06
CA THR A 641 3.67 -9.24 19.62
C THR A 641 4.54 -9.55 20.83
N ASN A 642 4.22 -10.56 21.64
CA ASN A 642 5.06 -10.91 22.79
C ASN A 642 6.47 -11.32 22.34
N GLY A 643 7.49 -10.69 22.93
CA GLY A 643 8.89 -10.94 22.57
C GLY A 643 9.35 -10.26 21.28
N MET A 644 8.53 -9.38 20.68
CA MET A 644 8.86 -8.63 19.46
C MET A 644 9.02 -7.12 19.73
N PRO A 645 9.99 -6.68 20.55
CA PRO A 645 10.13 -5.26 20.85
C PRO A 645 10.52 -4.46 19.61
N HIS A 646 9.90 -3.29 19.43
CA HIS A 646 10.16 -2.38 18.30
C HIS A 646 10.82 -1.06 18.69
N THR A 647 11.00 -0.78 19.99
CA THR A 647 11.52 0.50 20.51
C THR A 647 12.92 0.85 20.02
N ALA A 648 13.70 -0.13 19.56
CA ALA A 648 15.00 0.10 18.93
C ALA A 648 14.91 1.01 17.68
N TRP A 649 13.78 1.00 16.95
CA TRP A 649 13.56 1.94 15.84
C TRP A 649 13.46 3.40 16.28
N LEU A 650 13.19 3.71 17.55
CA LEU A 650 13.21 5.09 18.05
C LEU A 650 14.60 5.74 17.90
N SER A 651 15.67 4.96 18.00
CA SER A 651 17.04 5.46 17.77
C SER A 651 17.29 5.80 16.30
N LEU A 652 16.71 5.02 15.38
CA LEU A 652 16.73 5.31 13.95
C LEU A 652 15.97 6.60 13.67
N ILE A 653 14.75 6.72 14.21
CA ILE A 653 13.90 7.91 14.04
C ILE A 653 14.60 9.15 14.61
N ALA A 654 15.26 9.05 15.77
CA ALA A 654 16.03 10.14 16.37
C ALA A 654 17.14 10.69 15.44
N TYR A 655 17.71 9.85 14.58
CA TYR A 655 18.69 10.27 13.58
C TYR A 655 18.05 10.98 12.39
N TYR A 656 16.92 10.48 11.87
CA TYR A 656 16.28 11.02 10.68
C TYR A 656 15.34 12.21 10.94
N ALA A 657 14.71 12.28 12.12
CA ALA A 657 13.73 13.32 12.46
C ALA A 657 14.31 14.74 12.33
N PRO A 658 15.54 15.06 12.82
CA PRO A 658 16.12 16.39 12.63
C PRO A 658 16.32 16.75 11.15
N ALA A 659 16.66 15.79 10.29
CA ALA A 659 16.83 16.04 8.87
C ALA A 659 15.51 16.40 8.18
N PHE A 660 14.42 15.69 8.52
CA PHE A 660 13.09 16.05 8.05
C PHE A 660 12.66 17.42 8.59
N LYS A 661 12.79 17.63 9.89
CA LYS A 661 12.28 18.83 10.58
C LYS A 661 13.05 20.09 10.23
N THR A 662 14.37 20.01 10.22
CA THR A 662 15.27 21.18 10.19
C THR A 662 16.20 21.21 8.99
N GLY A 663 16.17 20.20 8.12
CA GLY A 663 17.00 20.16 6.91
C GLY A 663 18.46 19.79 7.18
N SER A 664 18.77 19.15 8.30
CA SER A 664 20.13 18.71 8.64
C SER A 664 20.13 17.45 9.49
N TYR A 665 20.98 16.48 9.13
CA TYR A 665 21.22 15.29 9.96
C TYR A 665 22.01 15.66 11.22
N PRO A 666 21.76 15.00 12.36
CA PRO A 666 22.67 15.06 13.49
C PRO A 666 23.97 14.32 13.15
N SER A 667 25.02 14.55 13.94
CA SER A 667 26.24 13.76 13.84
C SER A 667 25.94 12.28 14.12
N ALA A 668 26.45 11.39 13.27
CA ALA A 668 26.35 9.96 13.48
C ALA A 668 27.06 9.53 14.77
N SER A 669 26.50 8.52 15.43
CA SER A 669 27.08 7.91 16.63
C SER A 669 27.25 6.40 16.40
N ASP A 670 28.22 5.76 17.06
CA ASP A 670 28.50 4.33 16.86
C ASP A 670 27.31 3.50 17.37
N GLN A 671 26.45 3.08 16.44
CA GLN A 671 25.20 2.37 16.71
C GLN A 671 24.91 1.34 15.62
N MET A 672 24.28 0.23 16.01
CA MET A 672 23.66 -0.71 15.06
C MET A 672 22.23 -1.01 15.48
N ILE A 673 21.32 -1.04 14.53
CA ILE A 673 19.92 -1.41 14.71
C ILE A 673 19.63 -2.57 13.78
N PHE A 674 19.11 -3.66 14.33
CA PHE A 674 18.90 -4.94 13.66
C PHE A 674 17.41 -5.22 13.57
N TRP A 675 16.95 -5.77 12.45
CA TRP A 675 15.62 -6.38 12.40
C TRP A 675 15.54 -7.53 11.41
N THR A 676 14.75 -8.54 11.78
CA THR A 676 14.41 -9.69 10.94
C THR A 676 13.15 -10.35 11.47
N ARG A 677 12.50 -11.18 10.65
CA ARG A 677 11.45 -12.09 11.12
C ARG A 677 12.06 -13.21 11.98
N PRO A 678 11.29 -13.88 12.86
CA PRO A 678 11.80 -14.96 13.69
C PRO A 678 12.13 -16.25 12.92
N HIS A 679 11.65 -16.40 11.69
CA HIS A 679 11.79 -17.62 10.90
C HIS A 679 11.74 -17.32 9.38
N PRO A 680 12.17 -18.27 8.52
CA PRO A 680 12.04 -18.12 7.08
C PRO A 680 10.59 -17.95 6.63
N LYS A 681 10.36 -17.19 5.56
CA LYS A 681 9.02 -17.04 4.96
C LYS A 681 8.44 -18.38 4.50
N ALA A 682 9.28 -19.33 4.12
CA ALA A 682 8.82 -20.66 3.70
C ALA A 682 8.65 -21.67 4.86
N ALA A 683 8.86 -21.27 6.12
CA ALA A 683 8.81 -22.19 7.26
C ALA A 683 7.41 -22.83 7.42
N ASN A 684 7.37 -24.10 7.83
CA ASN A 684 6.15 -24.89 7.99
C ASN A 684 6.03 -25.40 9.44
N PRO A 685 5.41 -24.64 10.37
CA PRO A 685 5.08 -25.12 11.71
C PRO A 685 4.19 -26.37 11.67
N THR A 686 4.42 -27.31 12.59
CA THR A 686 3.68 -28.59 12.65
C THR A 686 2.23 -28.43 13.09
N ALA A 687 1.96 -27.51 14.02
CA ALA A 687 0.64 -27.28 14.60
C ALA A 687 0.42 -25.78 14.88
N PRO A 688 0.37 -24.93 13.84
CA PRO A 688 0.24 -23.49 14.00
C PRO A 688 -1.11 -23.10 14.60
N THR A 689 -1.13 -22.00 15.35
CA THR A 689 -2.37 -21.42 15.90
C THR A 689 -2.86 -20.23 15.08
N CYS A 690 -1.98 -19.65 14.24
CA CYS A 690 -2.35 -18.72 13.19
C CYS A 690 -2.23 -19.32 11.78
N ALA A 691 -2.87 -18.69 10.80
CA ALA A 691 -2.71 -19.03 9.40
C ALA A 691 -1.46 -18.35 8.84
N ARG A 692 -0.95 -18.86 7.72
CA ARG A 692 0.14 -18.20 7.01
C ARG A 692 -0.42 -16.96 6.29
N PRO A 693 0.12 -15.76 6.53
CA PRO A 693 -0.44 -14.55 5.97
C PRO A 693 -0.41 -14.49 4.46
N SER A 694 -1.44 -13.90 3.88
CA SER A 694 -1.44 -13.50 2.47
C SER A 694 -0.22 -12.62 2.18
N TYR A 695 0.32 -12.75 0.96
CA TYR A 695 1.51 -12.02 0.48
C TYR A 695 2.83 -12.35 1.20
N TRP A 696 2.89 -13.39 2.04
CA TRP A 696 4.13 -13.85 2.69
C TRP A 696 5.32 -13.98 1.74
N ASN A 697 5.07 -14.39 0.49
CA ASN A 697 6.12 -14.66 -0.48
C ASN A 697 6.80 -13.39 -1.03
N ASN A 698 6.18 -12.22 -0.83
CA ASN A 698 6.73 -10.91 -1.23
C ASN A 698 7.86 -10.43 -0.31
N THR A 699 8.17 -11.19 0.74
CA THR A 699 9.15 -10.80 1.74
C THR A 699 10.51 -11.47 1.56
N ASP A 700 11.55 -10.92 2.18
CA ASP A 700 12.92 -11.43 2.08
C ASP A 700 13.38 -12.06 3.40
N ASP A 701 14.20 -13.11 3.35
CA ASP A 701 14.77 -13.76 4.54
C ASP A 701 16.14 -13.14 4.90
N ILE A 702 16.13 -11.83 5.18
CA ILE A 702 17.33 -11.02 5.41
C ILE A 702 17.32 -10.44 6.83
N LEU A 703 18.47 -10.51 7.50
CA LEU A 703 18.77 -9.68 8.66
C LEU A 703 19.20 -8.31 8.15
N TYR A 704 18.31 -7.33 8.33
CA TYR A 704 18.59 -5.94 8.00
C TYR A 704 19.27 -5.25 9.16
N VAL A 705 20.31 -4.47 8.85
CA VAL A 705 21.05 -3.68 9.82
C VAL A 705 21.21 -2.26 9.33
N TRP A 706 20.78 -1.30 10.14
CA TRP A 706 21.13 0.11 10.01
C TRP A 706 22.31 0.41 10.92
N VAL A 707 23.36 1.01 10.37
CA VAL A 707 24.62 1.28 11.06
C VAL A 707 24.88 2.77 11.00
N ALA A 708 25.16 3.39 12.14
CA ALA A 708 25.73 4.72 12.22
C ALA A 708 27.13 4.62 12.84
N LEU A 709 28.09 5.37 12.26
CA LEU A 709 29.49 5.36 12.69
C LEU A 709 30.00 6.79 12.87
N LYS A 710 30.64 7.07 14.01
CA LYS A 710 31.33 8.35 14.26
C LYS A 710 32.53 8.55 13.33
N ALA A 711 33.21 7.46 13.04
CA ALA A 711 34.39 7.38 12.18
C ALA A 711 34.42 6.01 11.53
N ALA A 712 35.11 5.90 10.39
CA ALA A 712 35.22 4.65 9.65
C ALA A 712 35.64 3.48 10.56
N ALA A 713 35.01 2.33 10.36
CA ALA A 713 35.19 1.14 11.19
C ALA A 713 34.85 -0.13 10.41
N THR A 714 35.41 -1.25 10.85
CA THR A 714 34.97 -2.57 10.39
C THR A 714 33.74 -2.98 11.17
N VAL A 715 32.66 -3.29 10.47
CA VAL A 715 31.42 -3.80 11.05
C VAL A 715 31.26 -5.24 10.65
N THR A 716 31.09 -6.13 11.63
CA THR A 716 30.86 -7.56 11.41
C THR A 716 29.48 -7.91 11.90
N ILE A 717 28.67 -8.54 11.06
CA ILE A 717 27.31 -9.00 11.38
C ILE A 717 27.26 -10.51 11.19
N THR A 718 26.65 -11.20 12.14
CA THR A 718 26.38 -12.64 12.06
C THR A 718 24.89 -12.89 12.26
N SER A 719 24.31 -13.75 11.43
CA SER A 719 23.01 -14.39 11.65
C SER A 719 23.23 -15.90 11.57
N GLY A 720 23.16 -16.60 12.70
CA GLY A 720 23.41 -18.03 12.76
C GLY A 720 24.77 -18.41 12.17
N SER A 721 24.76 -19.24 11.12
CA SER A 721 25.97 -19.66 10.40
C SER A 721 26.52 -18.63 9.39
N ASN A 722 25.78 -17.56 9.12
CA ASN A 722 26.16 -16.56 8.12
C ASN A 722 26.87 -15.39 8.79
N THR A 723 28.08 -15.05 8.32
CA THR A 723 28.84 -13.88 8.81
C THR A 723 29.32 -13.05 7.63
N GLY A 724 29.18 -11.72 7.75
CA GLY A 724 29.71 -10.73 6.82
C GLY A 724 30.50 -9.67 7.56
N SER A 725 31.52 -9.11 6.92
CA SER A 725 32.29 -7.97 7.44
C SER A 725 32.44 -6.88 6.38
N TRP A 726 32.17 -5.64 6.77
CA TRP A 726 32.23 -4.45 5.93
C TRP A 726 33.17 -3.43 6.54
N TYR A 727 34.08 -2.86 5.76
CA TYR A 727 34.77 -1.64 6.16
C TYR A 727 33.92 -0.45 5.72
N LEU A 728 33.23 0.19 6.67
CA LEU A 728 32.25 1.25 6.41
C LEU A 728 32.82 2.63 6.78
N PRO A 729 32.48 3.69 6.03
CA PRO A 729 32.90 5.05 6.35
C PRO A 729 32.14 5.62 7.56
N ALA A 730 32.56 6.80 8.02
CA ALA A 730 31.76 7.58 8.95
C ALA A 730 30.39 7.96 8.35
N GLY A 731 29.39 8.16 9.20
CA GLY A 731 28.01 8.41 8.78
C GLY A 731 27.15 7.16 8.86
N VAL A 732 26.13 7.09 8.03
CA VAL A 732 25.15 6.00 8.05
C VAL A 732 25.36 5.04 6.89
N SER A 733 25.15 3.76 7.14
CA SER A 733 25.10 2.70 6.13
C SER A 733 23.96 1.74 6.45
N LYS A 734 23.39 1.14 5.41
CA LYS A 734 22.37 0.10 5.48
C LYS A 734 23.01 -1.17 4.95
N ILE A 735 23.13 -2.20 5.77
CA ILE A 735 23.74 -3.49 5.40
C ILE A 735 22.79 -4.64 5.71
N GLY A 736 22.95 -5.75 5.00
CA GLY A 736 22.07 -6.90 5.11
C GLY A 736 22.84 -8.20 4.90
N ILE A 737 22.40 -9.24 5.59
CA ILE A 737 22.92 -10.60 5.44
C ILE A 737 21.76 -11.59 5.45
N ALA A 738 21.83 -12.64 4.64
CA ALA A 738 20.84 -13.71 4.68
C ALA A 738 20.67 -14.26 6.10
N SER A 739 19.42 -14.35 6.57
CA SER A 739 19.11 -14.88 7.89
C SER A 739 19.41 -16.38 7.93
N ALA A 740 20.06 -16.85 8.99
CA ALA A 740 20.26 -18.27 9.25
C ALA A 740 19.99 -18.62 10.71
N ALA A 741 19.73 -19.91 10.95
CA ALA A 741 19.30 -20.41 12.25
C ALA A 741 20.35 -20.13 13.34
N GLY A 742 19.91 -19.58 14.46
CA GLY A 742 20.76 -19.22 15.60
C GLY A 742 20.63 -17.77 16.03
N SER A 743 21.55 -17.33 16.89
CA SER A 743 21.60 -15.96 17.38
C SER A 743 22.08 -14.98 16.31
N ILE A 744 21.81 -13.70 16.56
CA ILE A 744 22.32 -12.58 15.80
C ILE A 744 23.42 -11.91 16.63
N THR A 745 24.55 -11.62 15.99
CA THR A 745 25.61 -10.83 16.61
C THR A 745 26.04 -9.69 15.70
N GLY A 746 26.55 -8.61 16.31
CA GLY A 746 27.04 -7.46 15.58
C GLY A 746 28.18 -6.79 16.31
N LYS A 747 29.23 -6.41 15.60
CA LYS A 747 30.45 -5.85 16.17
C LYS A 747 30.93 -4.66 15.36
N ILE A 748 31.19 -3.54 16.03
CA ILE A 748 31.95 -2.42 15.44
C ILE A 748 33.38 -2.50 15.96
N VAL A 749 34.35 -2.60 15.07
CA VAL A 749 35.79 -2.66 15.37
C VAL A 749 36.51 -1.49 14.73
N ARG A 750 37.25 -0.73 15.54
CA ARG A 750 38.07 0.38 15.08
C ARG A 750 39.50 0.17 15.57
N SER A 751 40.46 0.15 14.65
CA SER A 751 41.88 -0.08 14.95
C SER A 751 42.14 -1.35 15.79
N GLY A 752 41.40 -2.44 15.53
CA GLY A 752 41.51 -3.70 16.26
C GLY A 752 40.74 -3.76 17.59
N THR A 753 40.21 -2.64 18.09
CA THR A 753 39.42 -2.58 19.34
C THR A 753 37.92 -2.66 19.05
N THR A 754 37.21 -3.49 19.82
CA THR A 754 35.74 -3.54 19.82
C THR A 754 35.16 -2.27 20.43
N VAL A 755 34.41 -1.50 19.66
CA VAL A 755 33.74 -0.26 20.10
C VAL A 755 32.31 -0.54 20.56
N LYS A 756 31.61 -1.42 19.85
CA LYS A 756 30.26 -1.88 20.17
C LYS A 756 30.14 -3.36 19.86
N ASN A 757 29.35 -4.07 20.66
CA ASN A 757 29.08 -5.50 20.47
C ASN A 757 27.65 -5.83 20.91
N TYR A 758 26.93 -6.58 20.08
CA TYR A 758 25.60 -7.11 20.36
C TYR A 758 25.60 -8.62 20.18
N ASP A 759 24.85 -9.30 21.05
CA ASP A 759 24.58 -10.73 20.99
C ASP A 759 23.13 -10.96 21.44
N SER A 760 22.33 -11.58 20.57
CA SER A 760 20.93 -11.87 20.87
C SER A 760 20.72 -13.12 21.73
N SER A 761 21.78 -13.85 22.09
CA SER A 761 21.71 -15.09 22.86
C SER A 761 20.83 -14.93 24.12
N GLY A 762 19.81 -15.78 24.24
CA GLY A 762 18.83 -15.75 25.34
C GLY A 762 17.66 -14.76 25.15
N SER A 763 17.73 -13.85 24.17
CA SER A 763 16.65 -12.89 23.87
C SER A 763 15.96 -13.17 22.54
N PHE A 764 16.70 -13.64 21.54
CA PHE A 764 16.18 -13.98 20.21
C PHE A 764 17.07 -15.02 19.53
N SER A 765 16.44 -15.94 18.80
CA SER A 765 17.10 -16.83 17.85
C SER A 765 16.23 -16.99 16.62
N TYR A 766 16.83 -16.86 15.44
CA TYR A 766 16.16 -17.22 14.20
C TYR A 766 15.98 -18.74 14.16
N THR A 767 14.76 -19.22 13.93
CA THR A 767 14.43 -20.66 13.95
C THR A 767 13.91 -21.13 12.59
N LEU A 768 14.29 -22.33 12.18
CA LEU A 768 13.71 -22.98 10.99
C LEU A 768 12.42 -23.74 11.30
N ASN A 769 12.17 -23.99 12.59
CA ASN A 769 11.02 -24.76 13.08
C ASN A 769 10.22 -23.86 14.04
N PRO A 770 9.54 -22.82 13.53
CA PRO A 770 8.70 -21.99 14.38
C PRO A 770 7.50 -22.81 14.89
N THR A 771 6.93 -22.38 16.02
CA THR A 771 5.68 -22.94 16.53
C THR A 771 4.47 -22.39 15.79
N ASP A 772 4.60 -21.21 15.16
CA ASP A 772 3.51 -20.52 14.48
C ASP A 772 3.98 -19.63 13.33
N TYR A 773 3.05 -19.10 12.53
CA TYR A 773 3.34 -18.16 11.44
C TYR A 773 3.43 -16.71 11.95
N ASN A 774 4.33 -16.44 12.89
CA ASN A 774 4.57 -15.07 13.35
C ASN A 774 5.51 -14.32 12.38
N TYR A 775 4.93 -13.47 11.54
CA TYR A 775 5.66 -12.62 10.59
C TYR A 775 5.98 -11.23 11.12
N ASN A 776 5.78 -10.98 12.42
CA ASN A 776 6.26 -9.77 13.06
C ASN A 776 7.80 -9.74 13.07
N TYR A 777 8.37 -8.56 13.27
CA TYR A 777 9.81 -8.36 13.26
C TYR A 777 10.35 -8.30 14.68
N PHE A 778 11.47 -8.99 14.91
CA PHE A 778 12.29 -8.72 16.07
C PHE A 778 13.17 -7.51 15.75
N VAL A 779 13.27 -6.55 16.68
CA VAL A 779 14.12 -5.36 16.50
C VAL A 779 15.02 -5.17 17.73
N ALA A 780 16.30 -4.91 17.48
CA ALA A 780 17.29 -4.67 18.53
C ALA A 780 18.24 -3.53 18.18
N ALA A 781 18.87 -2.94 19.19
CA ALA A 781 19.86 -1.88 19.01
C ALA A 781 21.06 -2.06 19.95
N VAL A 782 22.22 -1.49 19.58
CA VAL A 782 23.45 -1.45 20.39
C VAL A 782 24.26 -0.19 20.15
#